data_AF-A0A3M6YH74-F1
#
_entry.id   AF-A0A3M6YH74-F1
#
_cell.length_a   1.000
_cell.length_b   1.000
_cell.length_c   1.000
_cell.angle_alpha   90.00
_cell.angle_beta   90.00
_cell.angle_gamma   90.00
#
_symmetry.space_group_name_H-M   'P 1'
#
loop_
_entity.id
_entity.type
_entity.pdbx_description
1 polymer ?
#
loop_
_entity_poly.entity_id
_entity_poly.type
_entity_poly.pdbx_seq_one_letter_code
_entity_poly.pdbx_strand_id
1 'polypeptide(L)'
;MARYPTFEEYDAAGNHSEGIKRCDELLQRSPNDIHLLTTKFKLLSVNPSAVSAQDQENIKNSSTAVLDQFTTFPTPIRDPSDLCRIEMAVVESQATTFPPPTTAGPQVAKLWENAVKASPNLNHKLELISTRWERAVFDSRTADMQQTLIQLKALQPRNRVVYMAHAALTQMLSLKSDDLSAKLALGLARKAVSEKFDQEDARLDCRVPGQVFAMQGAREDVEKVKGTRFGESKQVWEFLRKGLGGQGVNGEGGEKGTAAGSDPSKGVDGQESLPAEIEKSKQQFAELIRNQASLSEIRSFAINAIRLFHTSTTSGARRSPADACFIAISATVRLFEQTTSQYYLLHAAYLAESLLRVNEHIHEARLILVYLYMRLGLASLAMKYFDSLNVKEIQNDTVGHVLFTRLSFLHPHPTTVRKKETYDPLKQLRRILDVYVRCEDKLADTEANVLHHGQTGMLFDLHELRDSLRFSQTRRLALLEWRRIGRLMRNKCDDHDALSGVGPQVARNWIQARDNRDFNAAFDFGYSVETVLHGVDGKVPGQAWVAYSLVADSVWSLATDQQALISDAEGLRKDVASTLQDVAGGSLTGMTKPERLAGELAVQLLSILIHAAQSKTPDETKLSESLTSTTVALDNLKLQDLLSTDDSLAEHLEHHYVYADAVRLLIATCAAVISKSPESGVKEKFQELQQRAKDLFTKIQRHATEQQARRKAPGVRQLMADDEEVWKGLQVFGAKEMDGFCEDVAKATREGWEGLGRVKFV
;
A
#
# COMPACT_ATOMS: atom_id res chain seq x y z
N MET A 1 -27.34 44.03 -0.05
CA MET A 1 -27.29 42.86 0.85
C MET A 1 -25.83 42.63 1.21
N ALA A 2 -25.51 42.46 2.49
CA ALA A 2 -24.14 42.12 2.88
C ALA A 2 -23.83 40.68 2.41
N ARG A 3 -22.71 40.48 1.72
CA ARG A 3 -22.25 39.16 1.30
C ARG A 3 -21.89 38.33 2.54
N TYR A 4 -22.41 37.10 2.62
CA TYR A 4 -22.08 36.15 3.69
C TYR A 4 -20.64 35.68 3.53
N PRO A 5 -19.85 35.59 4.62
CA PRO A 5 -18.51 35.02 4.57
C PRO A 5 -18.59 33.53 4.25
N THR A 6 -17.68 33.02 3.44
CA THR A 6 -17.50 31.58 3.23
C THR A 6 -16.10 31.17 3.66
N PHE A 7 -15.93 29.91 4.08
CA PHE A 7 -14.63 29.42 4.50
C PHE A 7 -13.61 29.51 3.36
N GLU A 8 -14.01 29.10 2.16
CA GLU A 8 -13.16 29.02 0.96
C GLU A 8 -12.61 30.39 0.56
N GLU A 9 -13.38 31.46 0.74
CA GLU A 9 -12.97 32.82 0.43
C GLU A 9 -11.81 33.30 1.32
N TYR A 10 -11.91 33.05 2.63
CA TYR A 10 -10.90 33.48 3.60
C TYR A 10 -9.71 32.52 3.69
N ASP A 11 -9.93 31.23 3.42
CA ASP A 11 -8.87 30.23 3.40
C ASP A 11 -7.94 30.44 2.20
N ALA A 12 -8.49 30.66 1.00
CA ALA A 12 -7.71 30.98 -0.19
C ALA A 12 -6.90 32.27 -0.05
N ALA A 13 -7.38 33.24 0.74
CA ALA A 13 -6.69 34.50 1.00
C ALA A 13 -5.70 34.42 2.19
N GLY A 14 -5.68 33.34 2.96
CA GLY A 14 -4.91 33.24 4.21
C GLY A 14 -5.34 34.23 5.31
N ASN A 15 -6.51 34.86 5.16
CA ASN A 15 -7.00 35.93 6.04
C ASN A 15 -8.04 35.41 7.05
N HIS A 16 -7.74 34.29 7.72
CA HIS A 16 -8.68 33.63 8.63
C HIS A 16 -9.20 34.55 9.75
N SER A 17 -8.34 35.43 10.28
CA SER A 17 -8.68 36.38 11.35
C SER A 17 -9.72 37.42 10.91
N GLU A 18 -9.67 37.87 9.65
CA GLU A 18 -10.66 38.78 9.08
C GLU A 18 -12.01 38.07 8.91
N GLY A 19 -11.99 36.82 8.42
CA GLY A 19 -13.19 35.99 8.30
C GLY A 19 -13.86 35.76 9.65
N ILE A 20 -13.10 35.48 10.71
CA ILE A 20 -13.62 35.31 12.07
C ILE A 20 -14.30 36.60 12.56
N LYS A 21 -13.64 37.76 12.42
CA LYS A 21 -14.22 39.07 12.78
C LYS A 21 -15.52 39.33 12.02
N ARG A 22 -15.54 39.01 10.73
CA ARG A 22 -16.73 39.19 9.89
C ARG A 22 -17.89 38.30 10.35
N CYS A 23 -17.62 37.05 10.71
CA CYS A 23 -18.61 36.18 11.33
C CYS A 23 -19.14 36.78 12.62
N ASP A 24 -18.27 37.29 13.51
CA ASP A 24 -18.67 37.90 14.78
C ASP A 24 -19.60 39.10 14.60
N GLU A 25 -19.30 40.00 13.65
CA GLU A 25 -20.15 41.15 13.33
C GLU A 25 -21.56 40.75 12.90
N LEU A 26 -21.67 39.69 12.08
CA LEU A 26 -22.96 39.22 11.56
C LEU A 26 -23.73 38.42 12.63
N LEU A 27 -23.02 37.63 13.45
CA LEU A 27 -23.60 36.87 14.56
C LEU A 27 -24.15 37.77 15.66
N GLN A 28 -23.66 39.00 15.83
CA GLN A 28 -24.31 39.99 16.72
C GLN A 28 -25.76 40.28 16.31
N ARG A 29 -26.07 40.22 15.02
CA ARG A 29 -27.43 40.45 14.48
C ARG A 29 -28.24 39.17 14.38
N SER A 30 -27.57 38.04 14.20
CA SER A 30 -28.20 36.72 14.00
C SER A 30 -27.42 35.65 14.77
N PRO A 31 -27.54 35.61 16.12
CA PRO A 31 -26.65 34.80 16.98
C PRO A 31 -26.81 33.29 16.80
N ASN A 32 -27.92 32.84 16.20
CA ASN A 32 -28.22 31.43 15.96
C ASN A 32 -28.14 31.05 14.47
N ASP A 33 -27.49 31.87 13.64
CA ASP A 33 -27.29 31.55 12.22
C ASP A 33 -26.31 30.37 12.09
N ILE A 34 -26.83 29.23 11.64
CA ILE A 34 -26.08 27.98 11.57
C ILE A 34 -24.91 28.10 10.59
N HIS A 35 -25.11 28.73 9.44
CA HIS A 35 -24.10 28.85 8.41
C HIS A 35 -22.93 29.73 8.85
N LEU A 36 -23.23 30.85 9.51
CA LEU A 36 -22.20 31.73 10.08
C LEU A 36 -21.40 31.04 11.19
N LEU A 37 -22.06 30.29 12.07
CA LEU A 37 -21.37 29.53 13.13
C LEU A 37 -20.53 28.40 12.56
N THR A 38 -21.02 27.66 11.56
CA THR A 38 -20.23 26.59 10.91
C THR A 38 -19.01 27.18 10.21
N THR A 39 -19.16 28.31 9.52
CA THR A 39 -18.03 29.01 8.88
C THR A 39 -17.02 29.50 9.91
N LYS A 40 -17.49 30.12 11.01
CA LYS A 40 -16.63 30.53 12.13
C LYS A 40 -15.87 29.34 12.73
N PHE A 41 -16.55 28.20 12.92
CA PHE A 41 -15.92 26.97 13.41
C PHE A 41 -14.79 26.52 12.49
N LYS A 42 -15.03 26.43 11.17
CA LYS A 42 -14.00 26.02 10.19
C LYS A 42 -12.77 26.93 10.24
N LEU A 43 -12.98 28.25 10.26
CA LEU A 43 -11.90 29.24 10.32
C LEU A 43 -11.08 29.13 11.62
N LEU A 44 -11.73 28.92 12.76
CA LEU A 44 -11.05 28.72 14.05
C LEU A 44 -10.26 27.42 14.12
N SER A 45 -10.72 26.38 13.42
CA SER A 45 -10.10 25.05 13.45
C SER A 45 -8.81 24.95 12.62
N VAL A 46 -8.68 25.73 11.54
CA VAL A 46 -7.48 25.70 10.67
C VAL A 46 -6.32 26.52 11.25
N ASN A 47 -6.62 27.57 12.03
CA ASN A 47 -5.58 28.45 12.59
C ASN A 47 -5.85 28.80 14.06
N PRO A 48 -5.51 27.92 15.01
CA PRO A 48 -5.67 28.15 16.45
C PRO A 48 -4.92 29.40 16.95
N SER A 49 -3.91 29.83 16.19
CA SER A 49 -3.00 30.96 16.43
C SER A 49 -3.44 32.29 15.77
N ALA A 50 -4.50 32.31 14.95
CA ALA A 50 -5.05 33.55 14.37
C ALA A 50 -5.78 34.44 15.40
N VAL A 51 -5.95 33.90 16.61
CA VAL A 51 -6.50 34.57 17.79
C VAL A 51 -5.31 35.02 18.64
N SER A 52 -5.23 36.32 18.98
CA SER A 52 -4.09 36.85 19.74
C SER A 52 -3.89 36.09 21.07
N ALA A 53 -2.67 36.05 21.61
CA ALA A 53 -2.40 35.39 22.90
C ALA A 53 -3.28 35.93 24.05
N GLN A 54 -3.76 37.18 23.95
CA GLN A 54 -4.73 37.77 24.88
C GLN A 54 -6.18 37.32 24.63
N ASP A 55 -6.53 36.92 23.40
CA ASP A 55 -7.86 36.44 23.04
C ASP A 55 -8.01 34.91 23.19
N GLN A 56 -6.91 34.15 23.24
CA GLN A 56 -6.90 32.71 23.52
C GLN A 56 -7.37 32.38 24.96
N GLU A 57 -7.16 33.28 25.93
CA GLU A 57 -7.72 33.16 27.28
C GLU A 57 -9.24 33.46 27.32
N ASN A 58 -9.80 34.07 26.27
CA ASN A 58 -11.22 34.35 26.16
C ASN A 58 -11.94 33.13 25.59
N ILE A 59 -12.47 32.28 26.48
CA ILE A 59 -13.19 31.02 26.22
C ILE A 59 -14.20 31.12 25.04
N LYS A 60 -14.77 32.30 24.78
CA LYS A 60 -15.76 32.59 23.72
C LYS A 60 -15.25 32.47 22.27
N ASN A 61 -13.93 32.46 22.02
CA ASN A 61 -13.35 32.43 20.68
C ASN A 61 -12.57 31.14 20.37
N SER A 62 -12.94 30.03 21.00
CA SER A 62 -12.46 28.69 20.63
C SER A 62 -13.42 27.97 19.69
N SER A 63 -12.91 27.06 18.85
CA SER A 63 -13.76 26.19 18.02
C SER A 63 -14.72 25.36 18.87
N THR A 64 -14.28 24.91 20.05
CA THR A 64 -15.12 24.22 21.04
C THR A 64 -16.28 25.07 21.53
N ALA A 65 -16.07 26.37 21.82
CA ALA A 65 -17.15 27.26 22.23
C ALA A 65 -18.24 27.43 21.16
N VAL A 66 -17.86 27.43 19.88
CA VAL A 66 -18.83 27.45 18.77
C VAL A 66 -19.68 26.17 18.76
N LEU A 67 -19.06 25.01 19.01
CA LEU A 67 -19.79 23.74 19.13
C LEU A 67 -20.74 23.73 20.34
N ASP A 68 -20.29 24.24 21.49
CA ASP A 68 -21.14 24.34 22.68
C ASP A 68 -22.33 25.27 22.44
N GLN A 69 -22.14 26.37 21.69
CA GLN A 69 -23.20 27.28 21.28
C GLN A 69 -24.30 26.55 20.50
N PHE A 70 -23.96 25.72 19.51
CA PHE A 70 -24.98 24.91 18.80
C PHE A 70 -25.82 24.05 19.76
N THR A 71 -25.20 23.45 20.77
CA THR A 71 -25.92 22.55 21.70
C THR A 71 -26.85 23.27 22.68
N THR A 72 -26.73 24.60 22.77
CA THR A 72 -27.51 25.45 23.70
C THR A 72 -28.58 26.28 23.00
N PHE A 73 -28.82 26.04 21.71
CA PHE A 73 -29.88 26.71 20.96
C PHE A 73 -31.25 26.55 21.64
N PRO A 74 -32.06 27.64 21.74
CA PRO A 74 -33.39 27.56 22.35
C PRO A 74 -34.32 26.57 21.63
N THR A 75 -34.19 26.46 20.31
CA THR A 75 -34.86 25.45 19.50
C THR A 75 -33.81 24.50 18.93
N PRO A 76 -33.90 23.19 19.20
CA PRO A 76 -32.98 22.21 18.63
C PRO A 76 -32.97 22.28 17.10
N ILE A 77 -31.78 22.12 16.51
CA ILE A 77 -31.61 21.98 15.06
C ILE A 77 -32.24 20.65 14.66
N ARG A 78 -33.18 20.68 13.70
CA ARG A 78 -33.94 19.49 13.27
C ARG A 78 -33.70 19.10 11.81
N ASP A 79 -33.23 20.03 10.97
CA ASP A 79 -32.94 19.73 9.58
C ASP A 79 -31.72 18.80 9.50
N PRO A 80 -31.85 17.59 8.94
CA PRO A 80 -30.74 16.68 8.74
C PRO A 80 -29.60 17.34 7.95
N SER A 81 -29.91 18.23 6.99
CA SER A 81 -28.89 18.87 6.15
C SER A 81 -27.97 19.76 6.99
N ASP A 82 -28.52 20.53 7.93
CA ASP A 82 -27.75 21.38 8.84
C ASP A 82 -26.92 20.57 9.83
N LEU A 83 -27.48 19.49 10.39
CA LEU A 83 -26.73 18.58 11.26
C LEU A 83 -25.53 17.96 10.52
N CYS A 84 -25.76 17.49 9.29
CA CYS A 84 -24.72 16.95 8.42
C CYS A 84 -23.63 17.98 8.12
N ARG A 85 -23.99 19.24 7.84
CA ARG A 85 -23.01 20.32 7.59
C ARG A 85 -22.12 20.58 8.80
N ILE A 86 -22.69 20.65 10.00
CA ILE A 86 -21.94 20.87 11.25
C ILE A 86 -21.00 19.68 11.49
N GLU A 87 -21.51 18.46 11.41
CA GLU A 87 -20.72 17.24 11.62
C GLU A 87 -19.59 17.12 10.60
N MET A 88 -19.86 17.39 9.31
CA MET A 88 -18.85 17.38 8.26
C MET A 88 -17.74 18.38 8.54
N ALA A 89 -18.07 19.59 8.97
CA ALA A 89 -17.06 20.58 9.35
C ALA A 89 -16.17 20.08 10.51
N VAL A 90 -16.74 19.39 11.50
CA VAL A 90 -15.98 18.81 12.62
C VAL A 90 -15.08 17.67 12.14
N VAL A 91 -15.59 16.76 11.30
CA VAL A 91 -14.78 15.67 10.73
C VAL A 91 -13.63 16.22 9.88
N GLU A 92 -13.90 17.21 9.03
CA GLU A 92 -12.86 17.92 8.24
C GLU A 92 -11.80 18.56 9.13
N SER A 93 -12.18 19.15 10.28
CA SER A 93 -11.22 19.73 11.23
C SER A 93 -10.29 18.70 11.88
N GLN A 94 -10.68 17.42 11.84
CA GLN A 94 -9.92 16.30 12.37
C GLN A 94 -9.10 15.58 11.29
N ALA A 95 -9.11 16.06 10.04
CA ALA A 95 -8.51 15.38 8.89
C ALA A 95 -7.00 15.10 9.04
N THR A 96 -6.28 15.81 9.91
CA THR A 96 -4.85 15.59 10.18
C THR A 96 -4.58 14.74 11.44
N THR A 97 -5.62 14.34 12.17
CA THR A 97 -5.50 13.58 13.42
C THR A 97 -5.22 12.11 13.14
N PHE A 98 -4.12 11.57 13.67
CA PHE A 98 -3.78 10.16 13.54
C PHE A 98 -3.50 9.51 14.92
N PRO A 99 -4.08 8.34 15.24
CA PRO A 99 -5.04 7.58 14.42
C PRO A 99 -6.36 8.34 14.18
N PRO A 100 -7.11 8.05 13.10
CA PRO A 100 -8.38 8.70 12.82
C PRO A 100 -9.34 8.58 14.01
N PRO A 101 -10.02 9.66 14.43
CA PRO A 101 -10.99 9.60 15.52
C PRO A 101 -12.15 8.67 15.20
N THR A 102 -12.59 7.89 16.19
CA THR A 102 -13.76 7.00 16.06
C THR A 102 -15.09 7.72 16.28
N THR A 103 -15.06 9.03 16.55
CA THR A 103 -16.23 9.87 16.79
C THR A 103 -16.01 11.32 16.34
N ALA A 104 -17.09 11.99 15.91
CA ALA A 104 -17.15 13.44 15.70
C ALA A 104 -17.21 14.24 17.02
N GLY A 105 -17.23 13.57 18.17
CA GLY A 105 -17.15 14.18 19.49
C GLY A 105 -18.52 14.39 20.17
N PRO A 106 -18.49 14.69 21.48
CA PRO A 106 -19.69 14.67 22.32
C PRO A 106 -20.69 15.79 22.00
N GLN A 107 -20.22 16.96 21.55
CA GLN A 107 -21.11 18.05 21.14
C GLN A 107 -21.95 17.65 19.93
N VAL A 108 -21.33 17.07 18.90
CA VAL A 108 -22.04 16.61 17.70
C VAL A 108 -23.03 15.50 18.05
N ALA A 109 -22.62 14.54 18.91
CA ALA A 109 -23.53 13.50 19.40
C ALA A 109 -24.76 14.09 20.11
N LYS A 110 -24.56 15.12 20.94
CA LYS A 110 -25.63 15.83 21.65
C LYS A 110 -26.56 16.60 20.70
N LEU A 111 -26.05 17.18 19.61
CA LEU A 111 -26.90 17.84 18.59
C LEU A 111 -27.88 16.87 17.97
N TRP A 112 -27.38 15.71 17.51
CA TRP A 112 -28.22 14.64 16.96
C TRP A 112 -29.22 14.11 18.00
N GLU A 113 -28.81 13.91 19.25
CA GLU A 113 -29.73 13.51 20.32
C GLU A 113 -30.84 14.53 20.55
N ASN A 114 -30.52 15.82 20.57
CA ASN A 114 -31.49 16.89 20.76
C ASN A 114 -32.50 16.91 19.60
N ALA A 115 -32.03 16.71 18.36
CA ALA A 115 -32.89 16.60 17.18
C ALA A 115 -33.86 15.42 17.28
N VAL A 116 -33.36 14.24 17.66
CA VAL A 116 -34.17 13.02 17.84
C VAL A 116 -35.19 13.21 18.98
N LYS A 117 -34.79 13.78 20.12
CA LYS A 117 -35.69 14.06 21.26
C LYS A 117 -36.79 15.06 20.88
N ALA A 118 -36.46 16.07 20.09
CA ALA A 118 -37.40 17.10 19.64
C ALA A 118 -38.31 16.68 18.47
N SER A 119 -38.05 15.51 17.86
CA SER A 119 -38.79 15.02 16.71
C SER A 119 -40.17 14.46 17.11
N PRO A 120 -41.24 14.82 16.37
CA PRO A 120 -42.62 14.59 16.82
C PRO A 120 -43.12 13.16 16.61
N ASN A 121 -42.58 12.40 15.66
CA ASN A 121 -43.04 11.05 15.34
C ASN A 121 -41.87 10.06 15.18
N LEU A 122 -42.19 8.77 15.24
CA LEU A 122 -41.19 7.69 15.19
C LEU A 122 -40.45 7.65 13.85
N ASN A 123 -41.12 7.87 12.72
CA ASN A 123 -40.50 7.79 11.40
C ASN A 123 -39.39 8.82 11.25
N HIS A 124 -39.62 10.06 11.70
CA HIS A 124 -38.60 11.11 11.64
C HIS A 124 -37.43 10.86 12.60
N LYS A 125 -37.70 10.25 13.77
CA LYS A 125 -36.62 9.79 14.66
C LYS A 125 -35.75 8.72 14.00
N LEU A 126 -36.37 7.75 13.32
CA LEU A 126 -35.65 6.70 12.60
C LEU A 126 -34.86 7.28 11.43
N GLU A 127 -35.42 8.19 10.66
CA GLU A 127 -34.75 8.91 9.57
C GLU A 127 -33.47 9.61 10.06
N LEU A 128 -33.57 10.43 11.11
CA LEU A 128 -32.41 11.11 11.69
C LEU A 128 -31.31 10.15 12.15
N ILE A 129 -31.68 9.05 12.81
CA ILE A 129 -30.71 8.08 13.31
C ILE A 129 -30.09 7.28 12.15
N SER A 130 -30.88 6.90 11.14
CA SER A 130 -30.40 6.24 9.92
C SER A 130 -29.43 7.12 9.14
N THR A 131 -29.73 8.41 8.95
CA THR A 131 -28.82 9.36 8.31
C THR A 131 -27.50 9.47 9.08
N ARG A 132 -27.54 9.56 10.42
CA ARG A 132 -26.32 9.59 11.23
C ARG A 132 -25.54 8.26 11.15
N TRP A 133 -26.24 7.12 11.15
CA TRP A 133 -25.64 5.80 11.01
C TRP A 133 -24.85 5.68 9.70
N GLU A 134 -25.48 6.02 8.58
CA GLU A 134 -24.84 5.94 7.25
C GLU A 134 -23.58 6.80 7.22
N ARG A 135 -23.65 8.05 7.68
CA ARG A 135 -22.49 8.96 7.76
C ARG A 135 -21.37 8.39 8.62
N ALA A 136 -21.70 7.87 9.80
CA ALA A 136 -20.71 7.27 10.68
C ALA A 136 -20.04 6.04 10.03
N VAL A 137 -20.77 5.26 9.23
CA VAL A 137 -20.21 4.15 8.45
C VAL A 137 -19.25 4.63 7.37
N PHE A 138 -19.63 5.62 6.56
CA PHE A 138 -18.77 6.15 5.49
C PHE A 138 -17.45 6.69 6.05
N ASP A 139 -17.51 7.41 7.17
CA ASP A 139 -16.35 7.97 7.86
C ASP A 139 -15.58 6.95 8.71
N SER A 140 -16.05 5.69 8.83
CA SER A 140 -15.57 4.67 9.79
C SER A 140 -15.46 5.16 11.24
N ARG A 141 -16.45 5.92 11.69
CA ARG A 141 -16.57 6.37 13.08
C ARG A 141 -17.30 5.32 13.93
N THR A 142 -16.59 4.26 14.28
CA THR A 142 -17.12 3.08 14.98
C THR A 142 -17.83 3.42 16.29
N ALA A 143 -17.39 4.45 17.02
CA ALA A 143 -18.05 4.87 18.26
C ALA A 143 -19.39 5.57 17.97
N ASP A 144 -19.48 6.39 16.93
CA ASP A 144 -20.75 7.01 16.52
C ASP A 144 -21.72 5.98 15.94
N MET A 145 -21.23 4.99 15.19
CA MET A 145 -22.01 3.82 14.76
C MET A 145 -22.63 3.11 15.97
N GLN A 146 -21.85 2.79 17.01
CA GLN A 146 -22.38 2.17 18.23
C GLN A 146 -23.45 3.04 18.89
N GLN A 147 -23.21 4.36 19.02
CA GLN A 147 -24.19 5.28 19.61
C GLN A 147 -25.53 5.29 18.85
N THR A 148 -25.51 5.31 17.52
CA THR A 148 -26.74 5.23 16.72
C THR A 148 -27.48 3.90 16.93
N LEU A 149 -26.77 2.79 17.08
CA LEU A 149 -27.38 1.48 17.37
C LEU A 149 -28.01 1.42 18.77
N ILE A 150 -27.40 2.07 19.77
CA ILE A 150 -27.99 2.23 21.10
C ILE A 150 -29.32 2.99 21.02
N GLN A 151 -29.36 4.08 20.24
CA GLN A 151 -30.57 4.88 20.03
C GLN A 151 -31.65 4.09 19.27
N LEU A 152 -31.29 3.39 18.18
CA LEU A 152 -32.21 2.52 17.44
C LEU A 152 -32.77 1.41 18.34
N LYS A 153 -31.92 0.77 19.15
CA LYS A 153 -32.33 -0.29 20.07
C LYS A 153 -33.31 0.24 21.13
N ALA A 154 -33.14 1.47 21.61
CA ALA A 154 -34.08 2.09 22.55
C ALA A 154 -35.46 2.34 21.90
N LEU A 155 -35.50 2.72 20.62
CA LEU A 155 -36.74 2.94 19.87
C LEU A 155 -37.39 1.64 19.38
N GLN A 156 -36.58 0.62 19.10
CA GLN A 156 -36.99 -0.66 18.54
C GLN A 156 -36.41 -1.84 19.35
N PRO A 157 -36.78 -2.01 20.63
CA PRO A 157 -36.14 -2.98 21.53
C PRO A 157 -36.32 -4.46 21.13
N ARG A 158 -37.32 -4.75 20.28
CA ARG A 158 -37.58 -6.09 19.73
C ARG A 158 -36.84 -6.36 18.42
N ASN A 159 -36.16 -5.37 17.84
CA ASN A 159 -35.43 -5.55 16.60
C ASN A 159 -34.09 -6.27 16.87
N ARG A 160 -34.06 -7.56 16.57
CA ARG A 160 -32.89 -8.42 16.80
C ARG A 160 -31.73 -8.11 15.89
N VAL A 161 -31.98 -7.60 14.68
CA VAL A 161 -30.92 -7.15 13.76
C VAL A 161 -30.14 -6.00 14.40
N VAL A 162 -30.83 -4.98 14.91
CA VAL A 162 -30.19 -3.86 15.62
C VAL A 162 -29.46 -4.36 16.87
N TYR A 163 -30.01 -5.34 17.59
CA TYR A 163 -29.34 -5.95 18.73
C TYR A 163 -28.01 -6.62 18.35
N MET A 164 -28.01 -7.42 17.28
CA MET A 164 -26.82 -8.12 16.80
C MET A 164 -25.76 -7.14 16.29
N ALA A 165 -26.17 -6.13 15.52
CA ALA A 165 -25.27 -5.06 15.09
C ALA A 165 -24.65 -4.33 16.29
N HIS A 166 -25.44 -4.02 17.32
CA HIS A 166 -24.94 -3.36 18.53
C HIS A 166 -23.91 -4.22 19.26
N ALA A 167 -24.13 -5.54 19.36
CA ALA A 167 -23.15 -6.46 19.95
C ALA A 167 -21.85 -6.49 19.13
N ALA A 168 -21.94 -6.51 17.80
CA ALA A 168 -20.78 -6.48 16.91
C ALA A 168 -19.96 -5.19 17.06
N LEU A 169 -20.60 -4.02 16.98
CA LEU A 169 -19.89 -2.73 17.10
C LEU A 169 -19.31 -2.50 18.49
N THR A 170 -19.99 -2.99 19.53
CA THR A 170 -19.44 -2.97 20.89
C THR A 170 -18.17 -3.82 20.99
N GLN A 171 -18.13 -4.97 20.31
CA GLN A 171 -16.92 -5.79 20.24
C GLN A 171 -15.80 -5.09 19.46
N MET A 172 -16.11 -4.39 18.37
CA MET A 172 -15.11 -3.69 17.55
C MET A 172 -14.45 -2.50 18.27
N LEU A 173 -15.11 -1.93 19.29
CA LEU A 173 -14.53 -0.89 20.14
C LEU A 173 -13.63 -1.44 21.26
N SER A 174 -13.52 -2.76 21.38
CA SER A 174 -12.62 -3.39 22.34
C SER A 174 -11.18 -3.34 21.81
N LEU A 175 -10.27 -2.83 22.62
CA LEU A 175 -8.83 -2.83 22.37
C LEU A 175 -8.13 -4.00 23.07
N LYS A 176 -8.76 -4.58 24.10
CA LYS A 176 -8.23 -5.68 24.91
C LYS A 176 -9.34 -6.60 25.40
N SER A 177 -9.01 -7.87 25.63
CA SER A 177 -9.99 -8.90 26.01
C SER A 177 -10.72 -8.69 27.35
N ASP A 178 -10.30 -7.72 28.16
CA ASP A 178 -10.82 -7.45 29.49
C ASP A 178 -11.36 -6.03 29.70
N ASP A 179 -11.39 -5.21 28.64
CA ASP A 179 -11.94 -3.87 28.71
C ASP A 179 -13.47 -3.84 28.85
N LEU A 180 -14.02 -2.66 29.10
CA LEU A 180 -15.46 -2.49 29.30
C LEU A 180 -16.25 -2.94 28.06
N SER A 181 -15.77 -2.60 26.86
CA SER A 181 -16.38 -2.96 25.58
C SER A 181 -16.44 -4.48 25.40
N ALA A 182 -15.35 -5.20 25.69
CA ALA A 182 -15.30 -6.66 25.67
C ALA A 182 -16.34 -7.29 26.62
N LYS A 183 -16.38 -6.80 27.86
CA LYS A 183 -17.34 -7.31 28.88
C LYS A 183 -18.79 -7.08 28.46
N LEU A 184 -19.09 -5.90 27.90
CA LEU A 184 -20.42 -5.57 27.40
C LEU A 184 -20.78 -6.43 26.18
N ALA A 185 -19.87 -6.60 25.22
CA ALA A 185 -20.08 -7.44 24.05
C ALA A 185 -20.36 -8.90 24.44
N LEU A 186 -19.55 -9.47 25.35
CA LEU A 186 -19.78 -10.81 25.91
C LEU A 186 -21.13 -10.93 26.60
N GLY A 187 -21.52 -9.93 27.40
CA GLY A 187 -22.84 -9.88 28.04
C GLY A 187 -23.98 -9.89 27.02
N LEU A 188 -23.86 -9.08 25.96
CA LEU A 188 -24.84 -9.03 24.88
C LEU A 188 -24.94 -10.36 24.12
N ALA A 189 -23.80 -10.98 23.81
CA ALA A 189 -23.71 -12.26 23.12
C ALA A 189 -24.32 -13.40 23.96
N ARG A 190 -23.95 -13.52 25.24
CA ARG A 190 -24.53 -14.51 26.16
C ARG A 190 -26.03 -14.36 26.29
N LYS A 191 -26.52 -13.11 26.38
CA LYS A 191 -27.95 -12.83 26.43
C LYS A 191 -28.67 -13.31 25.16
N ALA A 192 -28.14 -13.03 23.97
CA ALA A 192 -28.73 -13.49 22.71
C ALA A 192 -28.83 -15.03 22.62
N VAL A 193 -27.81 -15.74 23.10
CA VAL A 193 -27.82 -17.21 23.19
C VAL A 193 -28.85 -17.69 24.22
N SER A 194 -28.90 -17.07 25.40
CA SER A 194 -29.85 -17.44 26.46
C SER A 194 -31.32 -17.21 26.06
N GLU A 195 -31.58 -16.18 25.26
CA GLU A 195 -32.89 -15.83 24.71
C GLU A 195 -33.17 -16.54 23.37
N LYS A 196 -32.32 -17.50 22.96
CA LYS A 196 -32.56 -18.42 21.82
C LYS A 196 -32.89 -17.70 20.50
N PHE A 197 -32.15 -16.63 20.20
CA PHE A 197 -32.36 -15.84 18.97
C PHE A 197 -32.26 -16.68 17.69
N ASP A 198 -31.50 -17.77 17.71
CA ASP A 198 -31.30 -18.72 16.61
C ASP A 198 -32.53 -19.58 16.30
N GLN A 199 -33.43 -19.78 17.27
CA GLN A 199 -34.62 -20.63 17.13
C GLN A 199 -35.87 -19.84 16.75
N GLU A 200 -35.94 -18.58 17.18
CA GLU A 200 -37.15 -17.78 17.05
C GLU A 200 -37.23 -16.97 15.74
N ASP A 201 -36.11 -16.74 15.05
CA ASP A 201 -36.07 -16.09 13.74
C ASP A 201 -35.08 -16.78 12.79
N ALA A 202 -35.62 -17.55 11.85
CA ALA A 202 -34.82 -18.27 10.85
C ALA A 202 -34.10 -17.34 9.85
N ARG A 203 -34.53 -16.07 9.72
CA ARG A 203 -33.92 -15.09 8.81
C ARG A 203 -32.84 -14.24 9.48
N LEU A 204 -32.79 -14.19 10.81
CA LEU A 204 -31.80 -13.44 11.55
C LEU A 204 -30.39 -14.04 11.37
N ASP A 205 -29.42 -13.21 11.00
CA ASP A 205 -28.01 -13.61 11.02
C ASP A 205 -27.51 -13.75 12.46
N CYS A 206 -27.29 -14.99 12.87
CA CYS A 206 -26.94 -15.35 14.24
C CYS A 206 -25.43 -15.53 14.43
N ARG A 207 -24.56 -15.19 13.48
CA ARG A 207 -23.11 -15.47 13.62
C ARG A 207 -22.42 -14.61 14.69
N VAL A 208 -22.97 -13.43 14.99
CA VAL A 208 -22.32 -12.42 15.86
C VAL A 208 -21.95 -12.95 17.25
N PRO A 209 -22.83 -13.62 18.03
CA PRO A 209 -22.45 -14.13 19.35
C PRO A 209 -21.26 -15.10 19.32
N GLY A 210 -21.23 -16.03 18.36
CA GLY A 210 -20.09 -16.95 18.23
C GLY A 210 -18.81 -16.24 17.82
N GLN A 211 -18.89 -15.26 16.90
CA GLN A 211 -17.75 -14.42 16.53
C GLN A 211 -17.18 -13.66 17.74
N VAL A 212 -18.05 -13.07 18.57
CA VAL A 212 -17.65 -12.40 19.82
C VAL A 212 -16.96 -13.37 20.78
N PHE A 213 -17.53 -14.56 21.02
CA PHE A 213 -16.91 -15.55 21.90
C PHE A 213 -15.53 -16.00 21.40
N ALA A 214 -15.39 -16.23 20.09
CA ALA A 214 -14.14 -16.65 19.48
C ALA A 214 -13.06 -15.56 19.59
N MET A 215 -13.38 -14.31 19.25
CA MET A 215 -12.45 -13.18 19.35
C MET A 215 -12.02 -12.87 20.79
N GLN A 216 -12.92 -13.08 21.75
CA GLN A 216 -12.64 -12.88 23.18
C GLN A 216 -11.99 -14.10 23.85
N GLY A 217 -11.76 -15.19 23.11
CA GLY A 217 -11.17 -16.42 23.65
C GLY A 217 -12.05 -17.14 24.68
N ALA A 218 -13.35 -16.93 24.68
CA ALA A 218 -14.31 -17.49 25.63
C ALA A 218 -14.63 -18.97 25.30
N ARG A 219 -13.66 -19.86 25.53
CA ARG A 219 -13.71 -21.28 25.09
C ARG A 219 -15.00 -22.02 25.47
N GLU A 220 -15.46 -21.90 26.71
CA GLU A 220 -16.69 -22.57 27.15
C GLU A 220 -17.92 -22.08 26.38
N ASP A 221 -17.99 -20.78 26.09
CA ASP A 221 -19.10 -20.20 25.36
C ASP A 221 -19.02 -20.59 23.86
N VAL A 222 -17.82 -20.69 23.29
CA VAL A 222 -17.61 -21.21 21.92
C VAL A 222 -18.06 -22.68 21.80
N GLU A 223 -17.71 -23.55 22.74
CA GLU A 223 -18.13 -24.95 22.72
C GLU A 223 -19.65 -25.09 22.88
N LYS A 224 -20.30 -24.22 23.68
CA LYS A 224 -21.77 -24.22 23.83
C LYS A 224 -22.51 -23.87 22.54
N VAL A 225 -21.94 -23.03 21.69
CA VAL A 225 -22.55 -22.62 20.41
C VAL A 225 -22.17 -23.51 19.23
N LYS A 226 -21.26 -24.47 19.44
CA LYS A 226 -20.82 -25.41 18.41
C LYS A 226 -22.01 -26.24 17.90
N GLY A 227 -22.15 -26.31 16.58
CA GLY A 227 -23.26 -27.02 15.92
C GLY A 227 -24.61 -26.29 15.98
N THR A 228 -24.63 -25.05 16.46
CA THR A 228 -25.78 -24.13 16.37
C THR A 228 -25.52 -23.06 15.31
N ARG A 229 -26.56 -22.31 14.92
CA ARG A 229 -26.44 -21.16 13.99
C ARG A 229 -25.51 -20.05 14.51
N PHE A 230 -25.29 -19.99 15.84
CA PHE A 230 -24.32 -19.06 16.43
C PHE A 230 -22.87 -19.47 16.14
N GLY A 231 -22.60 -20.75 15.91
CA GLY A 231 -21.28 -21.30 15.62
C GLY A 231 -20.85 -21.26 14.15
N GLU A 232 -21.71 -20.80 13.24
CA GLU A 232 -21.51 -20.83 11.77
C GLU A 232 -20.62 -19.67 11.27
N SER A 233 -19.46 -19.46 11.89
CA SER A 233 -18.50 -18.42 11.47
C SER A 233 -17.08 -18.95 11.32
N LYS A 234 -16.31 -18.29 10.45
CA LYS A 234 -14.88 -18.56 10.25
C LYS A 234 -14.11 -18.43 11.57
N GLN A 235 -14.39 -17.37 12.33
CA GLN A 235 -13.75 -17.07 13.61
C GLN A 235 -13.91 -18.23 14.61
N VAL A 236 -15.13 -18.79 14.73
CA VAL A 236 -15.41 -19.96 15.59
C VAL A 236 -14.65 -21.19 15.10
N TRP A 237 -14.69 -21.48 13.80
CA TRP A 237 -13.99 -22.63 13.23
C TRP A 237 -12.47 -22.56 13.45
N GLU A 238 -11.86 -21.40 13.20
CA GLU A 238 -10.43 -21.18 13.41
C GLU A 238 -10.04 -21.30 14.88
N PHE A 239 -10.86 -20.77 15.79
CA PHE A 239 -10.64 -20.88 17.23
C PHE A 239 -10.63 -22.35 17.68
N LEU A 240 -11.62 -23.15 17.25
CA LEU A 240 -11.70 -24.57 17.56
C LEU A 240 -10.53 -25.37 16.96
N ARG A 241 -10.09 -25.04 15.74
CA ARG A 241 -8.94 -25.68 15.08
C ARG A 241 -7.63 -25.40 15.82
N LYS A 242 -7.40 -24.15 16.24
CA LYS A 242 -6.20 -23.77 17.03
C LYS A 242 -6.15 -24.51 18.38
N GLY A 243 -7.31 -24.73 19.02
CA GLY A 243 -7.41 -25.49 20.27
C GLY A 243 -7.13 -27.00 20.16
N LEU A 244 -7.07 -27.54 18.94
CA LEU A 244 -6.83 -28.97 18.65
C LEU A 244 -5.39 -29.27 18.19
N GLY A 245 -4.47 -28.31 18.27
CA GLY A 245 -3.05 -28.53 17.95
C GLY A 245 -2.72 -28.56 16.45
N GLY A 246 -3.58 -28.01 15.59
CA GLY A 246 -3.32 -27.95 14.15
C GLY A 246 -2.27 -26.89 13.78
N GLN A 247 -1.03 -27.32 13.53
CA GLN A 247 -0.11 -26.56 12.67
C GLN A 247 -0.74 -26.40 11.27
N GLY A 248 -0.58 -25.21 10.70
CA GLY A 248 -1.21 -24.82 9.45
C GLY A 248 -0.74 -25.67 8.27
N VAL A 249 -1.72 -26.21 7.54
CA VAL A 249 -1.60 -26.45 6.10
C VAL A 249 -2.86 -25.83 5.48
N ASN A 250 -2.65 -24.94 4.52
CA ASN A 250 -3.69 -24.32 3.72
C ASN A 250 -4.21 -25.35 2.70
N GLY A 251 -5.54 -25.45 2.63
CA GLY A 251 -6.35 -25.84 1.47
C GLY A 251 -5.94 -27.06 0.66
N GLU A 252 -6.46 -28.23 1.02
CA GLU A 252 -6.91 -29.22 0.03
C GLU A 252 -8.23 -29.84 0.49
N GLY A 253 -9.31 -29.46 -0.18
CA GLY A 253 -10.57 -30.21 -0.17
C GLY A 253 -10.40 -31.42 -1.07
N GLY A 254 -10.03 -32.55 -0.48
CA GLY A 254 -10.05 -33.87 -1.12
C GLY A 254 -10.93 -34.80 -0.29
N GLU A 255 -12.14 -35.05 -0.78
CA GLU A 255 -13.07 -36.04 -0.23
C GLU A 255 -12.39 -37.42 -0.15
N LYS A 256 -12.19 -37.94 1.07
CA LYS A 256 -11.82 -39.34 1.29
C LYS A 256 -13.07 -40.21 1.15
N GLY A 257 -13.31 -40.71 -0.06
CA GLY A 257 -14.11 -41.90 -0.29
C GLY A 257 -13.32 -43.16 0.08
N THR A 258 -13.82 -43.91 1.06
CA THR A 258 -13.38 -45.25 1.44
C THR A 258 -13.76 -46.32 0.40
N ALA A 259 -12.81 -47.12 -0.07
CA ALA A 259 -13.00 -48.53 -0.48
C ALA A 259 -11.61 -49.18 -0.63
N ALA A 260 -11.24 -50.08 0.27
CA ALA A 260 -11.32 -51.54 0.13
C ALA A 260 -10.10 -52.13 -0.60
N GLY A 261 -9.32 -52.94 0.12
CA GLY A 261 -8.03 -53.44 -0.31
C GLY A 261 -8.08 -54.57 -1.34
N SER A 262 -6.95 -54.73 -2.02
CA SER A 262 -6.52 -56.00 -2.61
C SER A 262 -4.99 -56.01 -2.82
N ASP A 263 -4.35 -56.86 -2.03
CA ASP A 263 -3.16 -57.70 -2.28
C ASP A 263 -1.87 -57.11 -2.92
N PRO A 264 -0.71 -57.16 -2.23
CA PRO A 264 0.59 -56.78 -2.76
C PRO A 264 1.33 -58.01 -3.29
N SER A 265 1.16 -58.36 -4.56
CA SER A 265 2.15 -59.19 -5.26
C SER A 265 1.88 -59.25 -6.76
N LYS A 266 2.66 -58.48 -7.53
CA LYS A 266 3.15 -58.84 -8.87
C LYS A 266 4.20 -57.82 -9.29
N GLY A 267 5.44 -58.29 -9.44
CA GLY A 267 6.56 -57.49 -9.89
C GLY A 267 6.36 -56.97 -11.32
N VAL A 268 6.84 -55.75 -11.56
CA VAL A 268 7.17 -55.23 -12.87
C VAL A 268 8.50 -54.48 -12.74
N ASP A 269 9.44 -54.85 -13.60
CA ASP A 269 10.76 -54.25 -13.75
C ASP A 269 10.70 -52.73 -14.02
N GLY A 270 11.56 -51.98 -13.35
CA GLY A 270 12.54 -51.11 -14.02
C GLY A 270 12.08 -49.87 -14.80
N GLN A 271 11.07 -49.12 -14.36
CA GLN A 271 10.94 -47.69 -14.70
C GLN A 271 10.05 -46.99 -13.66
N GLU A 272 10.64 -46.13 -12.81
CA GLU A 272 9.86 -45.27 -11.91
C GLU A 272 8.95 -44.38 -12.76
N SER A 273 7.66 -44.27 -12.42
CA SER A 273 6.76 -43.38 -13.16
C SER A 273 7.21 -41.92 -13.00
N LEU A 274 7.18 -41.12 -14.06
CA LEU A 274 7.60 -39.69 -14.04
C LEU A 274 7.09 -38.87 -12.84
N PRO A 275 5.83 -39.03 -12.35
CA PRO A 275 5.38 -38.33 -11.14
C PRO A 275 6.17 -38.70 -9.88
N ALA A 276 6.60 -39.96 -9.73
CA ALA A 276 7.40 -40.41 -8.59
C ALA A 276 8.81 -39.83 -8.64
N GLU A 277 9.41 -39.72 -9.82
CA GLU A 277 10.71 -39.08 -10.02
C GLU A 277 10.66 -37.58 -9.65
N ILE A 278 9.59 -36.89 -10.04
CA ILE A 278 9.36 -35.48 -9.67
C ILE A 278 9.25 -35.33 -8.15
N GLU A 279 8.45 -36.16 -7.50
CA GLU A 279 8.25 -36.08 -6.04
C GLU A 279 9.56 -36.36 -5.28
N LYS A 280 10.32 -37.37 -5.72
CA LYS A 280 11.65 -37.65 -5.20
C LYS A 280 12.61 -36.47 -5.40
N SER A 281 12.55 -35.81 -6.56
CA SER A 281 13.37 -34.62 -6.84
C SER A 281 13.00 -33.44 -5.92
N LYS A 282 11.71 -33.23 -5.62
CA LYS A 282 11.28 -32.22 -4.62
C LYS A 282 11.86 -32.50 -3.23
N GLN A 283 11.78 -33.75 -2.78
CA GLN A 283 12.31 -34.17 -1.48
C GLN A 283 13.84 -33.99 -1.41
N GLN A 284 14.55 -34.42 -2.46
CA GLN A 284 16.00 -34.23 -2.58
C GLN A 284 16.38 -32.75 -2.55
N PHE A 285 15.65 -31.88 -3.25
CA PHE A 285 15.90 -30.44 -3.23
C PHE A 285 15.72 -29.86 -1.83
N ALA A 286 14.62 -30.20 -1.14
CA ALA A 286 14.37 -29.75 0.22
C ALA A 286 15.48 -30.20 1.20
N GLU A 287 16.01 -31.41 1.03
CA GLU A 287 17.16 -31.90 1.80
C GLU A 287 18.44 -31.12 1.51
N LEU A 288 18.74 -30.81 0.24
CA LEU A 288 19.90 -30.00 -0.14
C LEU A 288 19.84 -28.60 0.47
N ILE A 289 18.66 -27.98 0.50
CA ILE A 289 18.45 -26.67 1.13
C ILE A 289 18.64 -26.74 2.64
N ARG A 290 18.04 -27.75 3.30
CA ARG A 290 18.18 -27.97 4.75
C ARG A 290 19.63 -28.20 5.16
N ASN A 291 20.38 -28.94 4.35
CA ASN A 291 21.78 -29.28 4.60
C ASN A 291 22.76 -28.19 4.12
N GLN A 292 22.27 -27.06 3.59
CA GLN A 292 23.08 -25.98 3.03
C GLN A 292 24.12 -26.48 2.03
N ALA A 293 23.68 -27.31 1.08
CA ALA A 293 24.56 -27.97 0.12
C ALA A 293 25.47 -26.99 -0.65
N SER A 294 26.63 -27.49 -1.02
CA SER A 294 27.67 -26.75 -1.75
C SER A 294 27.21 -26.33 -3.15
N LEU A 295 27.87 -25.32 -3.70
CA LEU A 295 27.59 -24.81 -5.04
C LEU A 295 27.62 -25.92 -6.12
N SER A 296 28.58 -26.85 -6.03
CA SER A 296 28.71 -27.98 -6.95
C SER A 296 27.55 -28.99 -6.84
N GLU A 297 27.05 -29.23 -5.63
CA GLU A 297 25.92 -30.14 -5.40
C GLU A 297 24.63 -29.54 -5.95
N ILE A 298 24.38 -28.24 -5.70
CA ILE A 298 23.23 -27.53 -6.26
C ILE A 298 23.33 -27.46 -7.79
N ARG A 299 24.52 -27.21 -8.35
CA ARG A 299 24.72 -27.18 -9.82
C ARG A 299 24.39 -28.53 -10.45
N SER A 300 24.92 -29.61 -9.87
CA SER A 300 24.66 -30.98 -10.33
C SER A 300 23.16 -31.29 -10.27
N PHE A 301 22.49 -30.88 -9.19
CA PHE A 301 21.05 -31.02 -9.03
C PHE A 301 20.27 -30.21 -10.09
N ALA A 302 20.64 -28.94 -10.32
CA ALA A 302 20.01 -28.07 -11.31
C ALA A 302 20.05 -28.68 -12.72
N ILE A 303 21.21 -29.21 -13.14
CA ILE A 303 21.36 -29.89 -14.44
C ILE A 303 20.42 -31.09 -14.56
N ASN A 304 20.31 -31.90 -13.51
CA ASN A 304 19.41 -33.04 -13.49
C ASN A 304 17.93 -32.61 -13.51
N ALA A 305 17.56 -31.55 -12.79
CA ALA A 305 16.22 -31.00 -12.80
C ALA A 305 15.83 -30.43 -14.17
N ILE A 306 16.76 -29.76 -14.86
CA ILE A 306 16.56 -29.27 -16.25
C ILE A 306 16.30 -30.44 -17.21
N ARG A 307 17.07 -31.54 -17.09
CA ARG A 307 16.86 -32.76 -17.88
C ARG A 307 15.51 -33.39 -17.59
N LEU A 308 15.12 -33.48 -16.32
CA LEU A 308 13.82 -34.01 -15.91
C LEU A 308 12.68 -33.17 -16.51
N PHE A 309 12.81 -31.84 -16.47
CA PHE A 309 11.87 -30.94 -17.15
C PHE A 309 11.79 -31.20 -18.65
N HIS A 310 12.93 -31.26 -19.36
CA HIS A 310 12.92 -31.58 -20.78
C HIS A 310 12.21 -32.92 -21.08
N THR A 311 12.56 -34.00 -20.37
CA THR A 311 11.91 -35.32 -20.51
C THR A 311 10.39 -35.23 -20.26
N SER A 312 9.97 -34.48 -19.25
CA SER A 312 8.55 -34.29 -18.93
C SER A 312 7.77 -33.58 -20.05
N THR A 313 8.39 -32.64 -20.77
CA THR A 313 7.74 -31.95 -21.90
C THR A 313 7.57 -32.84 -23.13
N THR A 314 8.49 -33.79 -23.32
CA THR A 314 8.47 -34.73 -24.46
C THR A 314 7.56 -35.95 -24.24
N SER A 315 7.16 -36.25 -23.00
CA SER A 315 6.40 -37.46 -22.64
C SER A 315 4.88 -37.29 -22.61
N GLY A 316 4.34 -36.10 -22.90
CA GLY A 316 2.90 -35.87 -23.15
C GLY A 316 1.99 -35.78 -21.92
N ALA A 317 2.52 -35.80 -20.70
CA ALA A 317 1.72 -35.67 -19.47
C ALA A 317 1.36 -34.20 -19.16
N ARG A 318 0.10 -33.92 -18.79
CA ARG A 318 -0.48 -32.55 -18.76
C ARG A 318 -0.01 -31.65 -17.60
N ARG A 319 0.41 -32.20 -16.45
CA ARG A 319 0.83 -31.42 -15.26
C ARG A 319 2.23 -31.76 -14.74
N SER A 320 2.82 -32.88 -15.16
CA SER A 320 4.21 -33.24 -14.82
C SER A 320 5.27 -32.22 -15.28
N PRO A 321 5.09 -31.43 -16.36
CA PRO A 321 6.13 -30.49 -16.77
C PRO A 321 6.25 -29.24 -15.91
N ALA A 322 5.17 -28.82 -15.24
CA ALA A 322 5.18 -27.63 -14.40
C ALA A 322 6.07 -27.83 -13.17
N ASP A 323 5.81 -28.87 -12.38
CA ASP A 323 6.58 -29.16 -11.18
C ASP A 323 8.06 -29.43 -11.48
N ALA A 324 8.36 -30.17 -12.55
CA ALA A 324 9.74 -30.40 -12.98
C ALA A 324 10.46 -29.09 -13.35
N CYS A 325 9.78 -28.18 -14.07
CA CYS A 325 10.30 -26.86 -14.38
C CYS A 325 10.52 -26.01 -13.13
N PHE A 326 9.56 -26.02 -12.19
CA PHE A 326 9.64 -25.23 -10.97
C PHE A 326 10.80 -25.67 -10.07
N ILE A 327 11.07 -26.97 -9.98
CA ILE A 327 12.25 -27.49 -9.28
C ILE A 327 13.54 -27.00 -9.95
N ALA A 328 13.60 -27.04 -11.29
CA ALA A 328 14.75 -26.52 -12.04
C ALA A 328 14.96 -25.01 -11.82
N ILE A 329 13.87 -24.23 -11.80
CA ILE A 329 13.90 -22.79 -11.48
C ILE A 329 14.40 -22.59 -10.05
N SER A 330 13.87 -23.31 -9.06
CA SER A 330 14.31 -23.20 -7.66
C SER A 330 15.79 -23.48 -7.49
N ALA A 331 16.30 -24.56 -8.12
CA ALA A 331 17.72 -24.90 -8.07
C ALA A 331 18.60 -23.83 -8.72
N THR A 332 18.15 -23.27 -9.85
CA THR A 332 18.88 -22.24 -10.58
C THR A 332 18.88 -20.91 -9.81
N VAL A 333 17.76 -20.52 -9.19
CA VAL A 333 17.70 -19.33 -8.32
C VAL A 333 18.53 -19.52 -7.06
N ARG A 334 18.64 -20.75 -6.53
CA ARG A 334 19.58 -21.05 -5.44
C ARG A 334 21.04 -20.86 -5.85
N LEU A 335 21.42 -21.19 -7.09
CA LEU A 335 22.75 -20.87 -7.62
C LEU A 335 22.98 -19.37 -7.70
N PHE A 336 21.98 -18.60 -8.14
CA PHE A 336 22.03 -17.14 -8.10
C PHE A 336 22.25 -16.63 -6.67
N GLU A 337 21.49 -17.13 -5.68
CA GLU A 337 21.63 -16.70 -4.29
C GLU A 337 23.04 -16.94 -3.73
N GLN A 338 23.69 -18.06 -4.11
CA GLN A 338 25.05 -18.38 -3.66
C GLN A 338 26.15 -17.62 -4.40
N THR A 339 25.91 -17.14 -5.62
CA THR A 339 26.94 -16.58 -6.52
C THR A 339 26.72 -15.14 -6.94
N THR A 340 25.53 -14.60 -6.69
CA THR A 340 24.99 -13.33 -7.18
C THR A 340 25.04 -13.13 -8.71
N SER A 341 25.27 -14.21 -9.47
CA SER A 341 25.48 -14.17 -10.91
C SER A 341 24.18 -14.14 -11.72
N GLN A 342 23.96 -13.07 -12.49
CA GLN A 342 22.70 -12.79 -13.18
C GLN A 342 22.32 -13.83 -14.25
N TYR A 343 23.29 -14.54 -14.84
CA TYR A 343 23.00 -15.54 -15.87
C TYR A 343 22.14 -16.71 -15.37
N TYR A 344 22.21 -17.05 -14.08
CA TYR A 344 21.30 -18.03 -13.49
C TYR A 344 19.84 -17.53 -13.48
N LEU A 345 19.61 -16.24 -13.28
CA LEU A 345 18.25 -15.68 -13.41
C LEU A 345 17.76 -15.71 -14.86
N LEU A 346 18.65 -15.50 -15.84
CA LEU A 346 18.32 -15.68 -17.26
C LEU A 346 17.99 -17.14 -17.58
N HIS A 347 18.75 -18.09 -17.05
CA HIS A 347 18.48 -19.53 -17.17
C HIS A 347 17.09 -19.88 -16.61
N ALA A 348 16.77 -19.39 -15.40
CA ALA A 348 15.46 -19.56 -14.78
C ALA A 348 14.32 -18.93 -15.61
N ALA A 349 14.52 -17.73 -16.16
CA ALA A 349 13.55 -17.06 -17.02
C ALA A 349 13.32 -17.86 -18.32
N TYR A 350 14.39 -18.33 -18.96
CA TYR A 350 14.30 -19.16 -20.15
C TYR A 350 13.52 -20.47 -19.91
N LEU A 351 13.73 -21.11 -18.75
CA LEU A 351 12.98 -22.30 -18.34
C LEU A 351 11.48 -21.99 -18.18
N ALA A 352 11.13 -20.91 -17.49
CA ALA A 352 9.74 -20.51 -17.30
C ALA A 352 9.04 -20.14 -18.63
N GLU A 353 9.72 -19.44 -19.55
CA GLU A 353 9.18 -19.18 -20.89
C GLU A 353 9.03 -20.46 -21.71
N SER A 354 9.97 -21.40 -21.56
CA SER A 354 9.87 -22.72 -22.19
C SER A 354 8.66 -23.50 -21.70
N LEU A 355 8.36 -23.43 -20.41
CA LEU A 355 7.15 -24.02 -19.83
C LEU A 355 5.88 -23.37 -20.41
N LEU A 356 5.84 -22.04 -20.55
CA LEU A 356 4.69 -21.35 -21.13
C LEU A 356 4.47 -21.65 -22.62
N ARG A 357 5.52 -22.04 -23.35
CA ARG A 357 5.38 -22.55 -24.74
C ARG A 357 4.70 -23.92 -24.79
N VAL A 358 4.87 -24.74 -23.75
CA VAL A 358 4.22 -26.05 -23.62
C VAL A 358 2.79 -25.90 -23.11
N ASN A 359 2.58 -25.08 -22.09
CA ASN A 359 1.27 -24.78 -21.56
C ASN A 359 1.19 -23.31 -21.15
N GLU A 360 0.49 -22.52 -21.97
CA GLU A 360 0.37 -21.10 -21.73
C GLU A 360 -0.45 -20.80 -20.46
N HIS A 361 -1.28 -21.68 -19.91
CA HIS A 361 -2.20 -21.33 -18.81
C HIS A 361 -1.60 -21.43 -17.40
N ILE A 362 -0.28 -21.66 -17.27
CA ILE A 362 0.37 -21.78 -15.96
C ILE A 362 0.60 -20.38 -15.37
N HIS A 363 -0.14 -20.02 -14.33
CA HIS A 363 -0.11 -18.68 -13.75
C HIS A 363 1.15 -18.45 -12.91
N GLU A 364 1.61 -19.46 -12.19
CA GLU A 364 2.81 -19.45 -11.35
C GLU A 364 4.06 -19.18 -12.21
N ALA A 365 4.11 -19.73 -13.43
CA ALA A 365 5.18 -19.48 -14.40
C ALA A 365 5.19 -18.03 -14.90
N ARG A 366 4.01 -17.43 -15.13
CA ARG A 366 3.93 -16.00 -15.46
C ARG A 366 4.37 -15.13 -14.28
N LEU A 367 3.89 -15.44 -13.08
CA LEU A 367 4.20 -14.68 -11.87
C LEU A 367 5.71 -14.71 -11.59
N ILE A 368 6.34 -15.88 -11.68
CA ILE A 368 7.79 -16.00 -11.48
C ILE A 368 8.59 -15.27 -12.57
N LEU A 369 8.09 -15.20 -13.80
CA LEU A 369 8.70 -14.36 -14.85
C LEU A 369 8.65 -12.87 -14.50
N VAL A 370 7.55 -12.36 -13.91
CA VAL A 370 7.50 -10.97 -13.43
C VAL A 370 8.59 -10.74 -12.38
N TYR A 371 8.70 -11.64 -11.40
CA TYR A 371 9.74 -11.58 -10.36
C TYR A 371 11.17 -11.60 -10.95
N LEU A 372 11.46 -12.55 -11.84
CA LEU A 372 12.77 -12.69 -12.48
C LEU A 372 13.13 -11.46 -13.31
N TYR A 373 12.21 -10.98 -14.13
CA TYR A 373 12.46 -9.82 -14.99
C TYR A 373 12.56 -8.52 -14.22
N MET A 374 11.79 -8.32 -13.15
CA MET A 374 11.97 -7.17 -12.27
C MET A 374 13.33 -7.22 -11.57
N ARG A 375 13.78 -8.41 -11.12
CA ARG A 375 15.09 -8.60 -10.49
C ARG A 375 16.26 -8.33 -11.46
N LEU A 376 16.10 -8.72 -12.73
CA LEU A 376 17.06 -8.48 -13.81
C LEU A 376 17.04 -7.04 -14.36
N GLY A 377 16.11 -6.19 -13.92
CA GLY A 377 15.92 -4.83 -14.46
C GLY A 377 15.27 -4.78 -15.85
N LEU A 378 14.59 -5.85 -16.26
CA LEU A 378 13.96 -6.03 -17.58
C LEU A 378 12.45 -5.78 -17.53
N ALA A 379 12.05 -4.64 -16.99
CA ALA A 379 10.65 -4.37 -16.63
C ALA A 379 9.66 -4.37 -17.82
N SER A 380 10.07 -4.13 -19.06
CA SER A 380 9.13 -4.26 -20.20
C SER A 380 8.69 -5.71 -20.44
N LEU A 381 9.56 -6.69 -20.19
CA LEU A 381 9.16 -8.11 -20.18
C LEU A 381 8.29 -8.43 -18.97
N ALA A 382 8.62 -7.89 -17.80
CA ALA A 382 7.78 -8.04 -16.60
C ALA A 382 6.35 -7.52 -16.83
N MET A 383 6.19 -6.35 -17.46
CA MET A 383 4.89 -5.77 -17.82
C MET A 383 4.09 -6.68 -18.76
N LYS A 384 4.73 -7.29 -19.77
CA LYS A 384 4.09 -8.24 -20.69
C LYS A 384 3.47 -9.42 -19.92
N TYR A 385 4.21 -10.01 -18.98
CA TYR A 385 3.72 -11.16 -18.22
C TYR A 385 2.70 -10.76 -17.16
N PHE A 386 2.91 -9.64 -16.48
CA PHE A 386 1.94 -9.12 -15.51
C PHE A 386 0.59 -8.77 -16.14
N ASP A 387 0.59 -8.12 -17.31
CA ASP A 387 -0.65 -7.87 -18.07
C ASP A 387 -1.39 -9.18 -18.41
N SER A 388 -0.64 -10.24 -18.74
CA SER A 388 -1.21 -11.55 -19.05
C SER A 388 -1.75 -12.32 -17.83
N LEU A 389 -1.38 -11.95 -16.60
CA LEU A 389 -1.95 -12.52 -15.37
C LEU A 389 -3.41 -12.09 -15.17
N ASN A 390 -3.83 -10.98 -15.77
CA ASN A 390 -5.19 -10.44 -15.65
C ASN A 390 -5.59 -10.22 -14.18
N VAL A 391 -4.68 -9.65 -13.38
CA VAL A 391 -4.88 -9.33 -11.96
C VAL A 391 -6.03 -8.32 -11.83
N LYS A 392 -7.07 -8.68 -11.07
CA LYS A 392 -8.30 -7.88 -10.96
C LYS A 392 -8.62 -7.49 -9.53
N GLU A 393 -9.23 -6.31 -9.41
CA GLU A 393 -9.78 -5.81 -8.16
C GLU A 393 -8.78 -5.94 -6.99
N ILE A 394 -9.22 -6.52 -5.88
CA ILE A 394 -8.47 -6.68 -4.63
C ILE A 394 -7.16 -7.47 -4.77
N GLN A 395 -7.00 -8.27 -5.83
CA GLN A 395 -5.76 -9.00 -6.07
C GLN A 395 -4.58 -8.03 -6.30
N ASN A 396 -4.84 -6.81 -6.78
CA ASN A 396 -3.79 -5.81 -6.90
C ASN A 396 -3.20 -5.42 -5.53
N ASP A 397 -3.97 -5.53 -4.44
CA ASP A 397 -3.50 -5.25 -3.09
C ASP A 397 -2.48 -6.28 -2.61
N THR A 398 -2.63 -7.54 -3.05
CA THR A 398 -1.78 -8.66 -2.64
C THR A 398 -0.61 -8.90 -3.59
N VAL A 399 -0.84 -8.96 -4.90
CA VAL A 399 0.19 -9.30 -5.91
C VAL A 399 0.63 -8.12 -6.79
N GLY A 400 -0.03 -6.96 -6.71
CA GLY A 400 0.36 -5.78 -7.51
C GLY A 400 1.77 -5.29 -7.20
N HIS A 401 2.23 -5.49 -5.97
CA HIS A 401 3.57 -5.10 -5.53
C HIS A 401 4.70 -5.72 -6.37
N VAL A 402 4.46 -6.85 -7.04
CA VAL A 402 5.44 -7.58 -7.84
C VAL A 402 5.92 -6.77 -9.04
N LEU A 403 5.03 -5.99 -9.66
CA LEU A 403 5.38 -5.11 -10.78
C LEU A 403 5.56 -3.65 -10.35
N PHE A 404 4.66 -3.13 -9.52
CA PHE A 404 4.55 -1.69 -9.32
C PHE A 404 5.58 -1.13 -8.34
N THR A 405 6.19 -1.96 -7.50
CA THR A 405 7.25 -1.52 -6.59
C THR A 405 8.52 -1.20 -7.38
N ARG A 406 9.06 0.03 -7.25
CA ARG A 406 10.25 0.53 -7.98
C ARG A 406 10.11 0.55 -9.50
N LEU A 407 8.90 0.49 -10.04
CA LEU A 407 8.68 0.57 -11.48
C LEU A 407 9.24 1.88 -12.06
N SER A 408 9.15 2.96 -11.28
CA SER A 408 9.75 4.25 -11.60
C SER A 408 11.26 4.21 -11.82
N PHE A 409 11.95 3.26 -11.20
CA PHE A 409 13.41 3.14 -11.24
C PHE A 409 13.89 2.20 -12.34
N LEU A 410 12.98 1.53 -13.05
CA LEU A 410 13.34 0.59 -14.11
C LEU A 410 12.74 1.00 -15.45
N HIS A 411 11.47 1.42 -15.46
CA HIS A 411 10.73 1.64 -16.71
C HIS A 411 9.52 2.56 -16.50
N PRO A 412 9.72 3.87 -16.23
CA PRO A 412 8.64 4.83 -15.97
C PRO A 412 7.86 5.24 -17.23
N HIS A 413 8.11 4.65 -18.40
CA HIS A 413 7.55 5.10 -19.68
C HIS A 413 6.76 4.00 -20.39
N PRO A 414 5.91 4.36 -21.37
CA PRO A 414 5.15 3.37 -22.13
C PRO A 414 6.05 2.42 -22.95
N THR A 415 5.63 1.16 -23.05
CA THR A 415 6.24 0.12 -23.90
C THR A 415 5.18 -0.69 -24.64
N THR A 416 5.59 -1.45 -25.66
CA THR A 416 4.71 -2.30 -26.45
C THR A 416 4.74 -3.73 -25.90
N VAL A 417 3.63 -4.18 -25.31
CA VAL A 417 3.52 -5.53 -24.72
C VAL A 417 2.99 -6.57 -25.71
N ARG A 418 2.12 -6.15 -26.64
CA ARG A 418 1.61 -6.97 -27.75
C ARG A 418 1.53 -6.13 -29.02
N LYS A 419 1.33 -6.79 -30.17
CA LYS A 419 1.23 -6.11 -31.46
C LYS A 419 0.13 -5.04 -31.42
N LYS A 420 0.52 -3.75 -31.48
CA LYS A 420 -0.34 -2.56 -31.38
C LYS A 420 -0.94 -2.27 -29.99
N GLU A 421 -0.49 -2.95 -28.94
CA GLU A 421 -0.95 -2.72 -27.57
C GLU A 421 0.18 -2.10 -26.74
N THR A 422 -0.06 -0.88 -26.26
CA THR A 422 0.88 -0.14 -25.42
C THR A 422 0.50 -0.30 -23.96
N TYR A 423 1.47 -0.73 -23.16
CA TYR A 423 1.39 -0.70 -21.70
C TYR A 423 1.97 0.62 -21.21
N ASP A 424 1.16 1.43 -20.56
CA ASP A 424 1.57 2.71 -19.96
C ASP A 424 1.55 2.56 -18.43
N PRO A 425 2.73 2.55 -17.76
CA PRO A 425 2.85 2.41 -16.32
C PRO A 425 1.97 3.38 -15.53
N LEU A 426 1.90 4.65 -15.97
CA LEU A 426 1.16 5.68 -15.26
C LEU A 426 -0.36 5.45 -15.38
N LYS A 427 -0.82 5.03 -16.56
CA LYS A 427 -2.23 4.67 -16.79
C LYS A 427 -2.64 3.42 -15.99
N GLN A 428 -1.74 2.45 -15.85
CA GLN A 428 -2.03 1.21 -15.14
C GLN A 428 -2.05 1.42 -13.62
N LEU A 429 -1.11 2.21 -13.08
CA LEU A 429 -1.16 2.65 -11.68
C LEU A 429 -2.46 3.40 -11.36
N ARG A 430 -2.89 4.32 -12.23
CA ARG A 430 -4.19 5.00 -12.07
C ARG A 430 -5.35 4.01 -11.98
N ARG A 431 -5.42 3.04 -12.89
CA ARG A 431 -6.49 2.02 -12.88
C ARG A 431 -6.53 1.21 -11.58
N ILE A 432 -5.37 0.91 -11.01
CA ILE A 432 -5.25 0.18 -9.74
C ILE A 432 -5.66 1.06 -8.57
N LEU A 433 -5.28 2.33 -8.57
CA LEU A 433 -5.73 3.29 -7.57
C LEU A 433 -7.26 3.49 -7.63
N ASP A 434 -7.85 3.52 -8.83
CA ASP A 434 -9.31 3.56 -9.01
C ASP A 434 -10.02 2.32 -8.43
N VAL A 435 -9.35 1.15 -8.34
CA VAL A 435 -9.93 -0.04 -7.68
C VAL A 435 -10.17 0.23 -6.20
N TYR A 436 -9.21 0.84 -5.50
CA TYR A 436 -9.36 1.11 -4.06
C TYR A 436 -10.59 1.99 -3.80
N VAL A 437 -10.77 3.07 -4.57
CA VAL A 437 -11.94 3.96 -4.45
C VAL A 437 -13.24 3.17 -4.63
N ARG A 438 -13.37 2.43 -5.75
CA ARG A 438 -14.60 1.65 -6.02
C ARG A 438 -14.85 0.56 -4.99
N CYS A 439 -13.81 -0.11 -4.50
CA CYS A 439 -13.95 -1.16 -3.49
C CYS A 439 -14.37 -0.57 -2.15
N GLU A 440 -13.75 0.53 -1.71
CA GLU A 440 -14.10 1.19 -0.46
C GLU A 440 -15.54 1.71 -0.47
N ASP A 441 -15.97 2.35 -1.57
CA ASP A 441 -17.34 2.86 -1.71
C ASP A 441 -18.36 1.71 -1.62
N LYS A 442 -18.15 0.63 -2.40
CA LYS A 442 -19.04 -0.55 -2.36
C LYS A 442 -19.08 -1.22 -1.00
N LEU A 443 -17.95 -1.31 -0.30
CA LEU A 443 -17.89 -1.89 1.03
C LEU A 443 -18.60 -0.99 2.06
N ALA A 444 -18.40 0.32 1.98
CA ALA A 444 -19.08 1.30 2.83
C ALA A 444 -20.60 1.25 2.61
N ASP A 445 -21.06 1.24 1.36
CA ASP A 445 -22.47 1.09 1.01
C ASP A 445 -23.07 -0.21 1.56
N THR A 446 -22.32 -1.32 1.45
CA THR A 446 -22.76 -2.64 1.94
C THR A 446 -22.88 -2.64 3.46
N GLU A 447 -21.90 -2.05 4.17
CA GLU A 447 -21.90 -1.93 5.63
C GLU A 447 -23.02 -1.00 6.12
N ALA A 448 -23.26 0.12 5.42
CA ALA A 448 -24.32 1.07 5.76
C ALA A 448 -25.71 0.42 5.64
N ASN A 449 -25.90 -0.45 4.65
CA ASN A 449 -27.14 -1.18 4.42
C ASN A 449 -27.29 -2.49 5.22
N VAL A 450 -26.35 -2.83 6.11
CA VAL A 450 -26.37 -4.12 6.84
C VAL A 450 -27.64 -4.30 7.68
N LEU A 451 -28.17 -3.20 8.23
CA LEU A 451 -29.40 -3.21 9.04
C LEU A 451 -30.63 -3.49 8.18
N HIS A 452 -30.61 -3.09 6.91
CA HIS A 452 -31.69 -3.34 5.96
C HIS A 452 -31.70 -4.80 5.51
N HIS A 453 -30.53 -5.37 5.22
CA HIS A 453 -30.41 -6.75 4.77
C HIS A 453 -30.42 -7.78 5.91
N GLY A 454 -30.22 -7.37 7.16
CA GLY A 454 -30.22 -8.26 8.33
C GLY A 454 -28.99 -9.15 8.48
N GLN A 455 -27.93 -8.90 7.70
CA GLN A 455 -26.72 -9.74 7.61
C GLN A 455 -25.59 -9.28 8.55
N THR A 456 -25.91 -9.11 9.84
CA THR A 456 -25.01 -8.50 10.83
C THR A 456 -23.74 -9.27 11.12
N GLY A 457 -23.68 -10.57 10.80
CA GLY A 457 -22.48 -11.39 10.91
C GLY A 457 -21.37 -10.99 9.92
N MET A 458 -21.68 -10.20 8.90
CA MET A 458 -20.69 -9.66 7.96
C MET A 458 -19.98 -8.40 8.47
N LEU A 459 -20.48 -7.76 9.55
CA LEU A 459 -19.94 -6.48 10.04
C LEU A 459 -18.43 -6.54 10.32
N PHE A 460 -17.97 -7.61 10.97
CA PHE A 460 -16.54 -7.79 11.25
C PHE A 460 -15.73 -7.91 9.97
N ASP A 461 -16.14 -8.77 9.04
CA ASP A 461 -15.41 -9.04 7.80
C ASP A 461 -15.39 -7.80 6.87
N LEU A 462 -16.53 -7.07 6.77
CA LEU A 462 -16.63 -5.84 5.99
C LEU A 462 -15.72 -4.75 6.55
N HIS A 463 -15.78 -4.52 7.87
CA HIS A 463 -15.00 -3.47 8.51
C HIS A 463 -13.50 -3.79 8.49
N GLU A 464 -13.13 -5.05 8.77
CA GLU A 464 -11.74 -5.49 8.71
C GLU A 464 -11.16 -5.33 7.30
N LEU A 465 -11.93 -5.68 6.26
CA LEU A 465 -11.50 -5.50 4.88
C LEU A 465 -11.37 -4.02 4.51
N ARG A 466 -12.32 -3.17 4.90
CA ARG A 466 -12.25 -1.71 4.69
C ARG A 466 -11.01 -1.12 5.36
N ASP A 467 -10.78 -1.44 6.63
CA ASP A 467 -9.60 -1.00 7.37
C ASP A 467 -8.31 -1.50 6.70
N SER A 468 -8.29 -2.76 6.27
CA SER A 468 -7.16 -3.34 5.57
C SER A 468 -6.79 -2.55 4.30
N LEU A 469 -7.79 -2.11 3.53
CA LEU A 469 -7.59 -1.32 2.32
C LEU A 469 -7.23 0.14 2.55
N ARG A 470 -7.81 0.78 3.58
CA ARG A 470 -7.47 2.14 4.00
C ARG A 470 -6.02 2.23 4.46
N PHE A 471 -5.60 1.25 5.26
CA PHE A 471 -4.24 1.16 5.78
C PHE A 471 -3.28 0.39 4.87
N SER A 472 -3.69 -0.02 3.67
CA SER A 472 -2.86 -0.82 2.76
C SER A 472 -1.52 -0.15 2.44
N GLN A 473 -0.45 -0.92 2.61
CA GLN A 473 0.89 -0.55 2.17
C GLN A 473 0.99 -0.53 0.63
N THR A 474 0.37 -1.48 -0.06
CA THR A 474 0.38 -1.55 -1.53
C THR A 474 -0.25 -0.30 -2.15
N ARG A 475 -1.35 0.20 -1.60
CA ARG A 475 -1.97 1.47 -2.03
C ARG A 475 -1.02 2.66 -1.90
N ARG A 476 -0.32 2.76 -0.77
CA ARG A 476 0.66 3.83 -0.49
C ARG A 476 1.85 3.75 -1.46
N LEU A 477 2.37 2.54 -1.69
CA LEU A 477 3.43 2.31 -2.68
C LEU A 477 2.97 2.71 -4.08
N ALA A 478 1.77 2.32 -4.49
CA ALA A 478 1.21 2.68 -5.80
C ALA A 478 1.04 4.20 -5.96
N LEU A 479 0.58 4.92 -4.93
CA LEU A 479 0.49 6.39 -4.95
C LEU A 479 1.86 7.05 -5.10
N LEU A 480 2.86 6.59 -4.35
CA LEU A 480 4.23 7.11 -4.42
C LEU A 480 4.87 6.86 -5.79
N GLU A 481 4.68 5.65 -6.34
CA GLU A 481 5.18 5.28 -7.67
C GLU A 481 4.47 6.09 -8.76
N TRP A 482 3.15 6.26 -8.66
CA TRP A 482 2.36 7.05 -9.59
C TRP A 482 2.83 8.51 -9.64
N ARG A 483 3.04 9.14 -8.48
CA ARG A 483 3.54 10.52 -8.38
C ARG A 483 4.98 10.64 -8.86
N ARG A 484 5.85 9.68 -8.51
CA ARG A 484 7.23 9.67 -8.99
C ARG A 484 7.32 9.51 -10.50
N ILE A 485 6.56 8.59 -11.12
CA ILE A 485 6.50 8.45 -12.58
C ILE A 485 5.95 9.74 -13.23
N GLY A 486 4.89 10.32 -12.66
CA GLY A 486 4.35 11.60 -13.11
C GLY A 486 5.40 12.70 -13.11
N ARG A 487 6.16 12.85 -12.02
CA ARG A 487 7.28 13.78 -11.93
C ARG A 487 8.35 13.47 -12.97
N LEU A 488 8.74 12.20 -13.09
CA LEU A 488 9.83 11.80 -13.97
C LEU A 488 9.54 12.10 -15.45
N MET A 489 8.32 11.82 -15.89
CA MET A 489 7.93 11.86 -17.30
C MET A 489 7.18 13.14 -17.73
N ARG A 490 6.49 13.79 -16.78
CA ARG A 490 5.56 14.90 -17.06
C ARG A 490 5.86 16.16 -16.25
N ASN A 491 6.82 16.15 -15.33
CA ASN A 491 7.07 17.23 -14.36
C ASN A 491 5.84 17.55 -13.50
N LYS A 492 4.98 16.57 -13.26
CA LYS A 492 3.72 16.73 -12.50
C LYS A 492 3.51 15.62 -11.50
N CYS A 493 3.14 15.98 -10.29
CA CYS A 493 2.54 15.10 -9.30
C CYS A 493 1.04 15.40 -9.28
N ASP A 494 0.30 14.79 -10.22
CA ASP A 494 -1.16 14.90 -10.24
C ASP A 494 -1.73 14.35 -8.92
N ASP A 495 -2.92 14.79 -8.51
CA ASP A 495 -3.66 14.20 -7.39
C ASP A 495 -4.60 13.10 -7.88
N HIS A 496 -4.87 12.14 -6.99
CA HIS A 496 -5.78 11.03 -7.26
C HIS A 496 -6.79 10.92 -6.15
N ASP A 497 -8.04 10.63 -6.50
CA ASP A 497 -9.13 10.36 -5.55
C ASP A 497 -8.79 9.23 -4.56
N ALA A 498 -7.86 8.34 -4.89
CA ALA A 498 -7.41 7.28 -4.00
C ALA A 498 -6.65 7.83 -2.78
N LEU A 499 -6.20 9.09 -2.80
CA LEU A 499 -5.57 9.75 -1.65
C LEU A 499 -6.57 10.03 -0.53
N SER A 500 -7.82 10.39 -0.85
CA SER A 500 -8.83 10.76 0.17
C SER A 500 -9.13 9.58 1.10
N GLY A 501 -9.21 8.36 0.57
CA GLY A 501 -9.45 7.15 1.36
C GLY A 501 -8.24 6.63 2.15
N VAL A 502 -7.03 7.16 1.95
CA VAL A 502 -5.85 6.78 2.77
C VAL A 502 -5.96 7.34 4.20
N GLY A 503 -6.78 8.37 4.40
CA GLY A 503 -6.95 9.05 5.68
C GLY A 503 -5.97 10.21 5.88
N PRO A 504 -5.59 10.53 7.13
CA PRO A 504 -4.82 11.73 7.44
C PRO A 504 -3.52 11.88 6.67
N GLN A 505 -3.26 13.08 6.14
CA GLN A 505 -2.06 13.44 5.37
C GLN A 505 -0.86 13.73 6.29
N VAL A 506 -0.57 12.80 7.20
CA VAL A 506 0.55 12.86 8.16
C VAL A 506 1.46 11.65 8.00
N ALA A 507 2.76 11.82 8.21
CA ALA A 507 3.76 10.78 7.90
C ALA A 507 3.49 9.46 8.63
N ARG A 508 3.06 9.52 9.90
CA ARG A 508 2.72 8.32 10.70
C ARG A 508 1.66 7.44 10.06
N ASN A 509 0.65 8.02 9.42
CA ASN A 509 -0.40 7.27 8.71
C ASN A 509 0.15 6.50 7.50
N TRP A 510 1.21 7.01 6.88
CA TRP A 510 1.88 6.36 5.76
C TRP A 510 2.86 5.28 6.20
N ILE A 511 3.56 5.52 7.31
CA ILE A 511 4.59 4.63 7.85
C ILE A 511 3.96 3.42 8.58
N GLN A 512 2.87 3.64 9.32
CA GLN A 512 2.16 2.58 10.07
C GLN A 512 1.08 1.92 9.22
N ALA A 513 1.47 1.41 8.05
CA ALA A 513 0.57 0.72 7.12
C ALA A 513 0.42 -0.77 7.44
N ARG A 514 -0.66 -1.39 6.94
CA ARG A 514 -0.87 -2.84 6.92
C ARG A 514 -0.27 -3.42 5.64
N ASP A 515 0.57 -4.44 5.79
CA ASP A 515 1.17 -5.14 4.67
C ASP A 515 0.30 -6.35 4.27
N ASN A 516 -0.41 -6.22 3.15
CA ASN A 516 -1.25 -7.28 2.58
C ASN A 516 -0.56 -8.02 1.42
N ARG A 517 0.73 -7.73 1.16
CA ARG A 517 1.46 -8.32 0.04
C ARG A 517 1.65 -9.81 0.28
N ASP A 518 1.36 -10.60 -0.76
CA ASP A 518 1.55 -12.05 -0.72
C ASP A 518 2.88 -12.41 -1.38
N PHE A 519 3.82 -12.91 -0.57
CA PHE A 519 5.15 -13.35 -1.01
C PHE A 519 5.24 -14.89 -1.16
N ASN A 520 4.10 -15.58 -1.18
CA ASN A 520 4.01 -17.04 -1.33
C ASN A 520 2.92 -17.41 -2.35
N ALA A 521 2.80 -16.64 -3.43
CA ALA A 521 1.71 -16.77 -4.41
C ALA A 521 2.04 -17.73 -5.58
N ALA A 522 3.28 -18.20 -5.70
CA ALA A 522 3.75 -19.13 -6.74
C ALA A 522 3.93 -20.56 -6.19
N PHE A 523 5.18 -20.98 -5.92
CA PHE A 523 5.52 -22.35 -5.53
C PHE A 523 6.65 -22.37 -4.50
N ASP A 524 6.61 -23.36 -3.59
CA ASP A 524 7.62 -23.58 -2.55
C ASP A 524 7.87 -25.08 -2.37
N PHE A 525 9.12 -25.51 -2.54
CA PHE A 525 9.58 -26.89 -2.33
C PHE A 525 10.61 -26.97 -1.19
N GLY A 526 10.38 -26.24 -0.10
CA GLY A 526 11.34 -26.01 0.99
C GLY A 526 12.30 -24.85 0.73
N TYR A 527 11.97 -24.00 -0.25
CA TYR A 527 12.74 -22.86 -0.71
C TYR A 527 11.82 -21.88 -1.45
N SER A 528 11.55 -20.72 -0.83
CA SER A 528 10.72 -19.66 -1.42
C SER A 528 11.53 -18.85 -2.43
N VAL A 529 11.35 -19.17 -3.72
CA VAL A 529 11.97 -18.44 -4.83
C VAL A 529 11.53 -16.98 -4.85
N GLU A 530 10.24 -16.72 -4.57
CA GLU A 530 9.66 -15.37 -4.52
C GLU A 530 10.40 -14.49 -3.51
N THR A 531 10.63 -15.00 -2.31
CA THR A 531 11.34 -14.26 -1.25
C THR A 531 12.75 -13.88 -1.68
N VAL A 532 13.48 -14.80 -2.32
CA VAL A 532 14.85 -14.55 -2.79
C VAL A 532 14.88 -13.51 -3.92
N LEU A 533 13.93 -13.60 -4.85
CA LEU A 533 13.83 -12.64 -5.95
C LEU A 533 13.37 -11.25 -5.47
N HIS A 534 12.51 -11.17 -4.45
CA HIS A 534 12.04 -9.90 -3.89
C HIS A 534 12.97 -9.24 -2.87
N GLY A 535 13.79 -10.00 -2.15
CA GLY A 535 14.99 -9.44 -1.55
C GLY A 535 15.38 -10.00 -0.20
N VAL A 536 16.54 -10.65 -0.20
CA VAL A 536 17.46 -10.72 0.95
C VAL A 536 18.36 -9.46 1.07
N ASP A 537 18.38 -8.58 0.06
CA ASP A 537 19.31 -7.43 -0.04
C ASP A 537 18.67 -6.05 0.22
N GLY A 538 17.63 -5.98 1.05
CA GLY A 538 16.94 -4.71 1.32
C GLY A 538 16.03 -4.20 0.19
N LYS A 539 15.65 -5.08 -0.76
CA LYS A 539 14.70 -4.75 -1.84
C LYS A 539 13.22 -4.89 -1.47
N VAL A 540 12.84 -5.24 -0.25
CA VAL A 540 11.43 -5.18 0.19
C VAL A 540 11.17 -3.82 0.85
N PRO A 541 10.37 -2.90 0.26
CA PRO A 541 10.16 -1.58 0.85
C PRO A 541 9.68 -1.65 2.29
N GLY A 542 10.46 -1.06 3.19
CA GLY A 542 10.15 -0.89 4.61
C GLY A 542 9.68 0.53 4.94
N GLN A 543 9.54 0.79 6.25
CA GLN A 543 9.11 2.10 6.77
C GLN A 543 10.03 3.25 6.35
N ALA A 544 11.35 3.05 6.40
CA ALA A 544 12.33 4.06 5.99
C ALA A 544 12.20 4.41 4.49
N TRP A 545 11.92 3.42 3.64
CA TRP A 545 11.72 3.64 2.20
C TRP A 545 10.52 4.54 1.93
N VAL A 546 9.40 4.30 2.64
CA VAL A 546 8.19 5.12 2.56
C VAL A 546 8.49 6.54 3.05
N ALA A 547 9.17 6.69 4.19
CA ALA A 547 9.53 7.98 4.76
C ALA A 547 10.37 8.84 3.79
N TYR A 548 11.43 8.27 3.19
CA TYR A 548 12.23 8.97 2.18
C TYR A 548 11.49 9.27 0.89
N SER A 549 10.59 8.39 0.47
CA SER A 549 9.75 8.65 -0.70
C SER A 549 8.77 9.80 -0.48
N LEU A 550 8.22 9.94 0.74
CA LEU A 550 7.40 11.10 1.13
C LEU A 550 8.22 12.39 1.15
N VAL A 551 9.45 12.35 1.68
CA VAL A 551 10.35 13.52 1.64
C VAL A 551 10.62 13.95 0.20
N ALA A 552 10.96 13.02 -0.70
CA ALA A 552 11.17 13.32 -2.10
C ALA A 552 9.93 13.92 -2.77
N ASP A 553 8.73 13.41 -2.45
CA ASP A 553 7.47 13.97 -2.92
C ASP A 553 7.24 15.41 -2.41
N SER A 554 7.41 15.64 -1.11
CA SER A 554 7.27 16.98 -0.50
C SER A 554 8.29 17.97 -1.07
N VAL A 555 9.55 17.56 -1.28
CA VAL A 555 10.58 18.41 -1.89
C VAL A 555 10.15 18.85 -3.28
N TRP A 556 9.73 17.92 -4.15
CA TRP A 556 9.28 18.27 -5.49
C TRP A 556 8.07 19.20 -5.45
N SER A 557 7.07 18.84 -4.63
CA SER A 557 5.80 19.55 -4.54
C SER A 557 6.01 21.00 -4.10
N LEU A 558 6.77 21.21 -3.01
CA LEU A 558 7.12 22.53 -2.51
C LEU A 558 7.99 23.33 -3.50
N ALA A 559 8.93 22.68 -4.20
CA ALA A 559 9.80 23.35 -5.16
C ALA A 559 9.09 23.76 -6.46
N THR A 560 7.98 23.09 -6.80
CA THR A 560 7.26 23.29 -8.07
C THR A 560 5.84 23.83 -7.90
N ASP A 561 5.49 24.27 -6.69
CA ASP A 561 4.17 24.80 -6.33
C ASP A 561 3.03 23.81 -6.64
N GLN A 562 3.25 22.53 -6.30
CA GLN A 562 2.28 21.45 -6.41
C GLN A 562 1.86 20.96 -5.03
N GLN A 563 0.71 20.30 -4.94
CA GLN A 563 0.20 19.76 -3.67
C GLN A 563 1.03 18.55 -3.22
N ALA A 564 1.55 18.59 -1.99
CA ALA A 564 2.30 17.48 -1.39
C ALA A 564 1.36 16.42 -0.79
N LEU A 565 1.82 15.17 -0.73
CA LEU A 565 1.10 14.09 -0.02
C LEU A 565 0.98 14.31 1.49
N ILE A 566 1.95 15.00 2.07
CA ILE A 566 2.01 15.34 3.50
C ILE A 566 1.94 16.85 3.62
N SER A 567 0.96 17.34 4.38
CA SER A 567 0.70 18.78 4.52
C SER A 567 1.71 19.47 5.45
N ASP A 568 2.18 18.77 6.49
CA ASP A 568 3.17 19.31 7.45
C ASP A 568 4.59 18.84 7.12
N ALA A 569 5.33 19.68 6.39
CA ALA A 569 6.73 19.43 6.03
C ALA A 569 7.68 19.36 7.24
N GLU A 570 7.43 20.15 8.29
CA GLU A 570 8.27 20.17 9.49
C GLU A 570 8.01 18.91 10.34
N GLY A 571 6.74 18.52 10.48
CA GLY A 571 6.34 17.25 11.08
C GLY A 571 6.92 16.05 10.34
N LEU A 572 6.86 16.04 9.00
CA LEU A 572 7.50 15.01 8.18
C LEU A 572 8.99 14.89 8.48
N ARG A 573 9.73 16.01 8.54
CA ARG A 573 11.16 16.00 8.84
C ARG A 573 11.45 15.36 10.21
N LYS A 574 10.63 15.66 11.22
CA LYS A 574 10.76 15.10 12.58
C LYS A 574 10.45 13.60 12.62
N ASP A 575 9.34 13.18 12.01
CA ASP A 575 8.93 11.76 11.97
C ASP A 575 9.94 10.90 11.17
N VAL A 576 10.53 11.45 10.10
CA VAL A 576 11.62 10.79 9.37
C VAL A 576 12.84 10.64 10.26
N ALA A 577 13.26 11.70 10.96
CA ALA A 577 14.41 11.64 11.86
C ALA A 577 14.24 10.58 12.96
N SER A 578 13.05 10.46 13.56
CA SER A 578 12.78 9.40 14.55
C SER A 578 12.81 8.01 13.92
N THR A 579 12.18 7.84 12.75
CA THR A 579 12.13 6.54 12.04
C THR A 579 13.54 6.01 11.72
N LEU A 580 14.49 6.91 11.43
CA LEU A 580 15.88 6.55 11.13
C LEU A 580 16.72 6.27 12.38
N GLN A 581 16.34 6.81 13.55
CA GLN A 581 17.03 6.57 14.83
C GLN A 581 16.68 5.21 15.43
N ASP A 582 15.47 4.71 15.20
CA ASP A 582 14.97 3.45 15.78
C ASP A 582 15.56 2.17 15.14
N VAL A 583 16.42 2.30 14.12
CA VAL A 583 17.05 1.16 13.45
C VAL A 583 18.35 0.75 14.17
N ALA A 584 18.20 -0.05 15.23
CA ALA A 584 19.33 -0.68 15.91
C ALA A 584 20.14 -1.57 14.92
N GLY A 585 21.39 -1.21 14.65
CA GLY A 585 22.33 -2.05 13.89
C GLY A 585 22.79 -1.53 12.52
N GLY A 586 22.42 -0.31 12.10
CA GLY A 586 23.08 0.40 11.00
C GLY A 586 22.71 0.01 9.55
N SER A 587 21.84 -0.99 9.36
CA SER A 587 21.23 -1.27 8.05
C SER A 587 19.75 -0.85 8.08
N LEU A 588 19.41 0.24 7.39
CA LEU A 588 18.02 0.62 7.15
C LEU A 588 17.36 -0.48 6.32
N THR A 589 16.65 -1.38 6.98
CA THR A 589 16.03 -2.53 6.32
C THR A 589 15.05 -2.06 5.25
N GLY A 590 15.05 -2.74 4.11
CA GLY A 590 14.12 -2.46 3.01
C GLY A 590 14.45 -1.29 2.10
N MET A 591 15.70 -0.81 2.11
CA MET A 591 16.23 0.15 1.14
C MET A 591 17.56 -0.30 0.55
N THR A 592 17.78 0.02 -0.73
CA THR A 592 19.08 -0.11 -1.36
C THR A 592 19.99 1.07 -0.98
N LYS A 593 21.31 0.90 -1.12
CA LYS A 593 22.30 1.96 -0.84
C LYS A 593 22.03 3.25 -1.66
N PRO A 594 21.74 3.20 -2.97
CA PRO A 594 21.37 4.39 -3.74
C PRO A 594 20.11 5.09 -3.23
N GLU A 595 19.07 4.32 -2.87
CA GLU A 595 17.83 4.88 -2.30
C GLU A 595 18.11 5.62 -1.00
N ARG A 596 18.96 5.05 -0.14
CA ARG A 596 19.39 5.70 1.10
C ARG A 596 20.09 7.03 0.85
N LEU A 597 21.10 7.03 -0.02
CA LEU A 597 21.88 8.23 -0.32
C LEU A 597 21.03 9.32 -0.99
N ALA A 598 20.12 8.94 -1.90
CA ALA A 598 19.17 9.87 -2.50
C ALA A 598 18.18 10.44 -1.48
N GLY A 599 17.70 9.62 -0.54
CA GLY A 599 16.82 10.07 0.54
C GLY A 599 17.51 11.00 1.53
N GLU A 600 18.77 10.73 1.89
CA GLU A 600 19.60 11.62 2.70
C GLU A 600 19.74 13.00 2.04
N LEU A 601 20.01 13.05 0.73
CA LEU A 601 20.01 14.28 -0.05
C LEU A 601 18.63 14.97 0.01
N ALA A 602 17.54 14.24 -0.22
CA ALA A 602 16.18 14.80 -0.19
C ALA A 602 15.82 15.42 1.16
N VAL A 603 16.27 14.86 2.29
CA VAL A 603 16.06 15.44 3.64
C VAL A 603 16.75 16.81 3.77
N GLN A 604 17.95 16.96 3.20
CA GLN A 604 18.64 18.27 3.18
C GLN A 604 17.90 19.28 2.30
N LEU A 605 17.41 18.85 1.15
CA LEU A 605 16.60 19.69 0.26
C LEU A 605 15.29 20.15 0.92
N LEU A 606 14.63 19.27 1.68
CA LEU A 606 13.43 19.62 2.43
C LEU A 606 13.73 20.70 3.47
N SER A 607 14.86 20.59 4.17
CA SER A 607 15.30 21.60 5.14
C SER A 607 15.54 22.96 4.49
N ILE A 608 16.15 23.01 3.29
CA ILE A 608 16.30 24.25 2.51
C ILE A 608 14.93 24.87 2.22
N LEU A 609 13.96 24.08 1.73
CA LEU A 609 12.64 24.58 1.35
C LEU A 609 11.85 25.09 2.56
N ILE A 610 11.95 24.40 3.70
CA ILE A 610 11.36 24.84 4.97
C ILE A 610 11.95 26.19 5.40
N HIS A 611 13.29 26.32 5.44
CA HIS A 611 13.95 27.57 5.82
C HIS A 611 13.66 28.71 4.84
N ALA A 612 13.50 28.41 3.55
CA ALA A 612 13.12 29.37 2.52
C ALA A 612 11.61 29.73 2.53
N ALA A 613 10.78 29.06 3.34
CA ALA A 613 9.34 29.33 3.46
C ALA A 613 8.96 30.04 4.77
N GLN A 614 9.79 29.98 5.82
CA GLN A 614 9.46 30.41 7.18
C GLN A 614 9.40 31.94 7.42
N SER A 615 9.73 32.79 6.43
CA SER A 615 9.74 34.25 6.61
C SER A 615 9.67 35.02 5.28
N LYS A 616 9.21 36.29 5.34
CA LYS A 616 9.31 37.24 4.20
C LYS A 616 10.77 37.50 3.79
N THR A 617 11.72 37.26 4.69
CA THR A 617 13.17 37.36 4.50
C THR A 617 13.84 36.07 5.00
N PRO A 618 14.43 35.24 4.13
CA PRO A 618 14.97 33.93 4.52
C PRO A 618 16.03 34.02 5.63
N ASP A 619 16.13 32.99 6.48
CA ASP A 619 17.22 32.85 7.45
C ASP A 619 18.51 32.40 6.73
N GLU A 620 19.30 33.37 6.28
CA GLU A 620 20.47 33.15 5.42
C GLU A 620 21.56 32.27 6.08
N THR A 621 21.68 32.31 7.42
CA THR A 621 22.64 31.46 8.14
C THR A 621 22.24 29.99 8.01
N LYS A 622 20.96 29.68 8.27
CA LYS A 622 20.43 28.31 8.14
C LYS A 622 20.43 27.83 6.69
N LEU A 623 20.21 28.73 5.73
CA LEU A 623 20.31 28.39 4.30
C LEU A 623 21.74 28.02 3.92
N SER A 624 22.74 28.78 4.36
CA SER A 624 24.15 28.48 4.07
C SER A 624 24.62 27.17 4.72
N GLU A 625 24.19 26.88 5.95
CA GLU A 625 24.45 25.59 6.61
C GLU A 625 23.80 24.42 5.84
N SER A 626 22.52 24.56 5.49
CA SER A 626 21.78 23.54 4.74
C SER A 626 22.38 23.29 3.35
N LEU A 627 22.90 24.35 2.70
CA LEU A 627 23.59 24.26 1.42
C LEU A 627 24.91 23.47 1.51
N THR A 628 25.65 23.67 2.59
CA THR A 628 26.88 22.91 2.87
C THR A 628 26.57 21.42 3.04
N SER A 629 25.56 21.10 3.87
CA SER A 629 25.09 19.72 4.07
C SER A 629 24.58 19.09 2.76
N THR A 630 23.88 19.86 1.92
CA THR A 630 23.40 19.40 0.61
C THR A 630 24.55 19.09 -0.34
N THR A 631 25.61 19.90 -0.34
CA THR A 631 26.81 19.67 -1.17
C THR A 631 27.51 18.38 -0.76
N VAL A 632 27.67 18.14 0.54
CA VAL A 632 28.23 16.89 1.08
C VAL A 632 27.37 15.68 0.70
N ALA A 633 26.04 15.79 0.83
CA ALA A 633 25.12 14.72 0.45
C ALA A 633 25.17 14.41 -1.05
N LEU A 634 25.31 15.44 -1.90
CA LEU A 634 25.50 15.27 -3.34
C LEU A 634 26.82 14.55 -3.67
N ASP A 635 27.91 14.89 -2.98
CA ASP A 635 29.22 14.24 -3.15
C ASP A 635 29.17 12.77 -2.72
N ASN A 636 28.42 12.46 -1.66
CA ASN A 636 28.24 11.10 -1.16
C ASN A 636 27.49 10.17 -2.13
N LEU A 637 26.79 10.70 -3.14
CA LEU A 637 26.20 9.88 -4.21
C LEU A 637 27.26 9.13 -5.03
N LYS A 638 28.51 9.62 -5.04
CA LYS A 638 29.64 9.04 -5.79
C LYS A 638 29.30 8.74 -7.25
N LEU A 639 28.68 9.71 -7.93
CA LEU A 639 28.21 9.55 -9.31
C LEU A 639 29.31 9.14 -10.30
N GLN A 640 30.58 9.48 -10.07
CA GLN A 640 31.67 9.04 -10.95
C GLN A 640 31.84 7.52 -10.94
N ASP A 641 31.67 6.86 -9.79
CA ASP A 641 31.71 5.41 -9.68
C ASP A 641 30.62 4.78 -10.56
N LEU A 642 29.39 5.30 -10.47
CA LEU A 642 28.25 4.86 -11.28
C LEU A 642 28.47 5.08 -12.79
N LEU A 643 29.00 6.24 -13.17
CA LEU A 643 29.22 6.60 -14.57
C LEU A 643 30.42 5.86 -15.20
N SER A 644 31.14 5.06 -14.41
CA SER A 644 32.25 4.21 -14.87
C SER A 644 31.87 2.74 -15.04
N THR A 645 30.65 2.34 -14.66
CA THR A 645 30.22 0.95 -14.77
C THR A 645 30.02 0.54 -16.22
N ASP A 646 30.22 -0.74 -16.53
CA ASP A 646 29.82 -1.34 -17.80
C ASP A 646 28.97 -2.56 -17.51
N ASP A 647 27.66 -2.35 -17.52
CA ASP A 647 26.67 -3.37 -17.17
C ASP A 647 26.65 -4.46 -18.23
N SER A 648 26.35 -5.70 -17.87
CA SER A 648 26.11 -6.73 -18.90
C SER A 648 24.68 -6.61 -19.43
N LEU A 649 23.74 -6.30 -18.52
CA LEU A 649 22.34 -6.05 -18.79
C LEU A 649 21.92 -4.67 -18.27
N ALA A 650 21.45 -4.62 -17.01
CA ALA A 650 20.79 -3.49 -16.37
C ALA A 650 21.07 -3.44 -14.85
N GLU A 651 22.20 -4.02 -14.41
CA GLU A 651 22.57 -4.20 -13.01
C GLU A 651 22.53 -2.90 -12.18
N HIS A 652 22.89 -1.78 -12.81
CA HIS A 652 22.93 -0.44 -12.22
C HIS A 652 21.86 0.51 -12.81
N LEU A 653 20.90 0.02 -13.62
CA LEU A 653 19.85 0.85 -14.21
C LEU A 653 19.02 1.56 -13.14
N GLU A 654 18.64 0.83 -12.07
CA GLU A 654 17.92 1.35 -10.91
C GLU A 654 18.65 2.56 -10.30
N HIS A 655 19.97 2.47 -10.15
CA HIS A 655 20.78 3.51 -9.52
C HIS A 655 20.77 4.79 -10.36
N HIS A 656 20.77 4.66 -11.68
CA HIS A 656 20.73 5.80 -12.57
C HIS A 656 19.41 6.55 -12.47
N TYR A 657 18.27 5.86 -12.42
CA TYR A 657 16.96 6.52 -12.21
C TYR A 657 16.86 7.17 -10.83
N VAL A 658 17.31 6.48 -9.77
CA VAL A 658 17.29 7.01 -8.39
C VAL A 658 18.10 8.31 -8.30
N TYR A 659 19.32 8.33 -8.83
CA TYR A 659 20.15 9.54 -8.80
C TYR A 659 19.69 10.61 -9.79
N ALA A 660 19.12 10.23 -10.93
CA ALA A 660 18.48 11.17 -11.85
C ALA A 660 17.33 11.92 -11.15
N ASP A 661 16.47 11.20 -10.42
CA ASP A 661 15.39 11.82 -9.63
C ASP A 661 15.96 12.74 -8.54
N ALA A 662 16.93 12.26 -7.76
CA ALA A 662 17.54 13.04 -6.68
C ALA A 662 18.21 14.34 -7.16
N VAL A 663 18.96 14.29 -8.27
CA VAL A 663 19.59 15.47 -8.87
C VAL A 663 18.53 16.43 -9.43
N ARG A 664 17.42 15.92 -9.97
CA ARG A 664 16.30 16.75 -10.42
C ARG A 664 15.59 17.45 -9.27
N LEU A 665 15.39 16.78 -8.14
CA LEU A 665 14.89 17.42 -6.92
C LEU A 665 15.78 18.60 -6.53
N LEU A 666 17.11 18.41 -6.55
CA LEU A 666 18.07 19.48 -6.27
C LEU A 666 17.93 20.66 -7.27
N ILE A 667 17.84 20.38 -8.58
CA ILE A 667 17.65 21.43 -9.60
C ILE A 667 16.38 22.25 -9.31
N ALA A 668 15.28 21.57 -9.00
CA ALA A 668 13.99 22.18 -8.67
C ALA A 668 14.10 23.05 -7.40
N THR A 669 14.69 22.52 -6.34
CA THR A 669 14.89 23.24 -5.07
C THR A 669 15.73 24.50 -5.28
N CYS A 670 16.86 24.41 -6.00
CA CYS A 670 17.67 25.59 -6.30
C CYS A 670 16.87 26.63 -7.11
N ALA A 671 16.08 26.21 -8.11
CA ALA A 671 15.26 27.12 -8.89
C ALA A 671 14.23 27.86 -8.02
N ALA A 672 13.55 27.13 -7.12
CA ALA A 672 12.56 27.66 -6.20
C ALA A 672 13.15 28.65 -5.17
N VAL A 673 14.38 28.42 -4.72
CA VAL A 673 15.07 29.34 -3.81
C VAL A 673 15.56 30.58 -4.56
N ILE A 674 16.17 30.41 -5.74
CA ILE A 674 16.68 31.53 -6.56
C ILE A 674 15.55 32.50 -6.93
N SER A 675 14.35 31.99 -7.27
CA SER A 675 13.20 32.83 -7.64
C SER A 675 12.70 33.70 -6.49
N LYS A 676 12.91 33.28 -5.24
CA LYS A 676 12.60 34.05 -4.03
C LYS A 676 13.60 35.18 -3.71
N SER A 677 14.62 35.36 -4.55
CA SER A 677 15.60 36.46 -4.48
C SER A 677 16.36 36.57 -3.14
N PRO A 678 17.12 35.54 -2.72
CA PRO A 678 18.02 35.62 -1.57
C PRO A 678 19.15 36.63 -1.82
N GLU A 679 19.93 36.97 -0.78
CA GLU A 679 21.10 37.86 -0.91
C GLU A 679 22.07 37.38 -2.00
N SER A 680 22.77 38.32 -2.68
CA SER A 680 23.61 38.02 -3.86
C SER A 680 24.58 36.86 -3.64
N GLY A 681 25.25 36.82 -2.48
CA GLY A 681 26.24 35.78 -2.18
C GLY A 681 25.63 34.38 -1.96
N VAL A 682 24.42 34.27 -1.42
CA VAL A 682 23.72 32.98 -1.28
C VAL A 682 23.11 32.54 -2.61
N LYS A 683 22.55 33.50 -3.35
CA LYS A 683 22.02 33.29 -4.71
C LYS A 683 23.06 32.70 -5.65
N GLU A 684 24.28 33.23 -5.66
CA GLU A 684 25.39 32.75 -6.50
C GLU A 684 25.73 31.28 -6.19
N LYS A 685 25.83 30.91 -4.91
CA LYS A 685 26.11 29.51 -4.53
C LYS A 685 25.00 28.55 -4.96
N PHE A 686 23.73 28.96 -4.88
CA PHE A 686 22.62 28.16 -5.40
C PHE A 686 22.66 28.03 -6.92
N GLN A 687 23.09 29.06 -7.65
CA GLN A 687 23.27 29.00 -9.11
C GLN A 687 24.40 28.04 -9.49
N GLU A 688 25.53 28.10 -8.79
CA GLU A 688 26.65 27.17 -8.97
C GLU A 688 26.22 25.71 -8.72
N LEU A 689 25.53 25.46 -7.61
CA LEU A 689 25.04 24.12 -7.27
C LEU A 689 24.00 23.63 -8.29
N GLN A 690 23.09 24.51 -8.74
CA GLN A 690 22.12 24.16 -9.78
C GLN A 690 22.81 23.78 -11.10
N GLN A 691 23.82 24.55 -11.53
CA GLN A 691 24.56 24.25 -12.76
C GLN A 691 25.30 22.91 -12.63
N ARG A 692 25.97 22.69 -11.50
CA ARG A 692 26.61 21.40 -11.19
C ARG A 692 25.64 20.23 -11.28
N ALA A 693 24.43 20.40 -10.73
CA ALA A 693 23.37 19.39 -10.79
C ALA A 693 22.90 19.11 -12.23
N LYS A 694 22.70 20.15 -13.05
CA LYS A 694 22.35 20.01 -14.48
C LYS A 694 23.43 19.27 -15.27
N ASP A 695 24.70 19.54 -15.01
CA ASP A 695 25.82 18.86 -15.65
C ASP A 695 25.87 17.37 -15.27
N LEU A 696 25.63 17.06 -13.98
CA LEU A 696 25.55 15.68 -13.50
C LEU A 696 24.38 14.92 -14.13
N PHE A 697 23.20 15.52 -14.20
CA PHE A 697 22.04 14.92 -14.84
C PHE A 697 22.30 14.61 -16.33
N THR A 698 22.92 15.54 -17.05
CA THR A 698 23.33 15.34 -18.45
C THR A 698 24.30 14.16 -18.60
N LYS A 699 25.27 14.03 -17.68
CA LYS A 699 26.22 12.90 -17.68
C LYS A 699 25.51 11.56 -17.44
N ILE A 700 24.53 11.50 -16.54
CA ILE A 700 23.70 10.31 -16.30
C ILE A 700 22.98 9.89 -17.58
N GLN A 701 22.32 10.82 -18.28
CA GLN A 701 21.62 10.52 -19.54
C GLN A 701 22.56 10.05 -20.65
N ARG A 702 23.74 10.69 -20.76
CA ARG A 702 24.76 10.29 -21.72
C ARG A 702 25.26 8.87 -21.47
N HIS A 703 25.60 8.55 -20.23
CA HIS A 703 26.07 7.20 -19.87
C HIS A 703 24.99 6.14 -20.17
N ALA A 704 23.72 6.42 -19.87
CA ALA A 704 22.64 5.51 -20.23
C ALA A 704 22.50 5.28 -21.74
N THR A 705 22.73 6.32 -22.55
CA THR A 705 22.75 6.20 -24.03
C THR A 705 23.91 5.31 -24.50
N GLU A 706 25.08 5.44 -23.88
CA GLU A 706 26.24 4.59 -24.15
C GLU A 706 25.98 3.12 -23.75
N GLN A 707 25.36 2.90 -22.58
CA GLN A 707 24.94 1.57 -22.13
C GLN A 707 23.95 0.94 -23.11
N GLN A 708 22.92 1.68 -23.52
CA GLN A 708 21.91 1.24 -24.48
C GLN A 708 22.54 0.76 -25.80
N ALA A 709 23.48 1.53 -26.37
CA ALA A 709 24.08 1.24 -27.66
C ALA A 709 24.89 -0.07 -27.69
N ARG A 710 25.43 -0.50 -26.54
CA ARG A 710 26.24 -1.73 -26.40
C ARG A 710 25.39 -3.00 -26.32
N ARG A 711 24.13 -2.92 -25.89
CA ARG A 711 23.29 -4.12 -25.63
C ARG A 711 22.83 -4.79 -26.93
N LYS A 712 23.31 -6.01 -27.17
CA LYS A 712 22.97 -6.84 -28.33
C LYS A 712 22.74 -8.29 -27.92
N ALA A 713 21.90 -9.00 -28.68
CA ALA A 713 21.56 -10.40 -28.42
C ALA A 713 22.79 -11.34 -28.31
N PRO A 714 23.85 -11.20 -29.13
CA PRO A 714 25.05 -12.03 -28.97
C PRO A 714 25.74 -11.87 -27.61
N GLY A 715 25.70 -10.67 -27.02
CA GLY A 715 26.25 -10.43 -25.68
C GLY A 715 25.44 -11.12 -24.58
N VAL A 716 24.11 -11.14 -24.72
CA VAL A 716 23.22 -11.90 -23.81
C VAL A 716 23.50 -13.39 -23.91
N ARG A 717 23.66 -13.91 -25.14
CA ARG A 717 23.98 -15.33 -25.36
C ARG A 717 25.35 -15.69 -24.78
N GLN A 718 26.34 -14.81 -24.89
CA GLN A 718 27.65 -15.01 -24.28
C GLN A 718 27.54 -15.06 -22.76
N LEU A 719 26.82 -14.11 -22.15
CA LEU A 719 26.57 -14.07 -20.70
C LEU A 719 25.86 -15.35 -20.20
N MET A 720 24.85 -15.85 -20.93
CA MET A 720 24.19 -17.11 -20.56
C MET A 720 25.10 -18.34 -20.67
N ALA A 721 26.20 -18.26 -21.43
CA ALA A 721 27.15 -19.35 -21.62
C ALA A 721 28.27 -19.38 -20.57
N ASP A 722 28.30 -18.44 -19.61
CA ASP A 722 29.36 -18.33 -18.60
C ASP A 722 29.47 -19.57 -17.69
N ASP A 723 28.35 -20.25 -17.38
CA ASP A 723 28.36 -21.61 -16.80
C ASP A 723 28.12 -22.64 -17.91
N GLU A 724 29.20 -23.20 -18.44
CA GLU A 724 29.15 -24.14 -19.56
C GLU A 724 28.30 -25.38 -19.28
N GLU A 725 28.26 -25.87 -18.04
CA GLU A 725 27.59 -27.12 -17.70
C GLU A 725 26.06 -26.95 -17.70
N VAL A 726 25.58 -25.91 -17.02
CA VAL A 726 24.16 -25.56 -16.99
C VAL A 726 23.70 -25.11 -18.38
N TRP A 727 24.52 -24.32 -19.07
CA TRP A 727 24.24 -23.87 -20.43
C TRP A 727 24.05 -25.04 -21.42
N LYS A 728 24.93 -26.05 -21.41
CA LYS A 728 24.77 -27.27 -22.22
C LYS A 728 23.44 -27.98 -21.89
N GLY A 729 23.04 -27.98 -20.62
CA GLY A 729 21.75 -28.51 -20.18
C GLY A 729 20.53 -27.80 -20.78
N LEU A 730 20.62 -26.49 -21.04
CA LEU A 730 19.53 -25.69 -21.62
C LEU A 730 19.44 -25.78 -23.15
N GLN A 731 20.52 -26.17 -23.83
CA GLN A 731 20.55 -26.28 -25.29
C GLN A 731 19.58 -27.33 -25.84
N VAL A 732 19.12 -28.27 -25.00
CA VAL A 732 18.14 -29.30 -25.35
C VAL A 732 16.79 -28.72 -25.81
N PHE A 733 16.46 -27.49 -25.40
CA PHE A 733 15.20 -26.82 -25.74
C PHE A 733 15.21 -26.14 -27.13
N GLY A 734 16.32 -26.22 -27.88
CA GLY A 734 16.41 -25.72 -29.25
C GLY A 734 17.16 -24.39 -29.37
N ALA A 735 17.99 -24.27 -30.42
CA ALA A 735 18.82 -23.08 -30.64
C ALA A 735 18.01 -21.86 -31.07
N LYS A 736 16.96 -22.06 -31.88
CA LYS A 736 16.11 -20.97 -32.39
C LYS A 736 15.33 -20.30 -31.26
N GLU A 737 14.80 -21.10 -30.36
CA GLU A 737 14.07 -20.69 -29.17
C GLU A 737 14.96 -19.88 -28.21
N MET A 738 16.22 -20.29 -28.07
CA MET A 738 17.24 -19.58 -27.29
C MET A 738 17.64 -18.25 -27.93
N ASP A 739 17.81 -18.22 -29.25
CA ASP A 739 18.15 -16.98 -29.97
C ASP A 739 17.02 -15.95 -29.85
N GLY A 740 15.77 -16.36 -30.01
CA GLY A 740 14.61 -15.48 -29.80
C GLY A 740 14.54 -14.93 -28.37
N PHE A 741 14.83 -15.75 -27.35
CA PHE A 741 14.91 -15.29 -25.96
C PHE A 741 16.01 -14.24 -25.77
N CYS A 742 17.22 -14.47 -26.31
CA CYS A 742 18.32 -13.52 -26.21
C CYS A 742 18.01 -12.19 -26.92
N GLU A 743 17.28 -12.24 -28.04
CA GLU A 743 16.80 -11.05 -28.75
C GLU A 743 15.82 -10.23 -27.91
N ASP A 744 14.83 -10.90 -27.30
CA ASP A 744 13.82 -10.27 -26.45
C ASP A 744 14.45 -9.65 -25.20
N VAL A 745 15.38 -10.35 -24.54
CA VAL A 745 16.15 -9.83 -23.40
C VAL A 745 16.95 -8.60 -23.81
N ALA A 746 17.75 -8.68 -24.88
CA ALA A 746 18.56 -7.56 -25.33
C ALA A 746 17.71 -6.34 -25.70
N LYS A 747 16.54 -6.56 -26.30
CA LYS A 747 15.57 -5.50 -26.60
C LYS A 747 15.05 -4.85 -25.32
N ALA A 748 14.59 -5.65 -24.36
CA ALA A 748 14.08 -5.15 -23.09
C ALA A 748 15.13 -4.35 -22.31
N THR A 749 16.38 -4.82 -22.29
CA THR A 749 17.51 -4.09 -21.71
C THR A 749 17.70 -2.72 -22.36
N ARG A 750 17.69 -2.65 -23.70
CA ARG A 750 17.81 -1.38 -24.42
C ARG A 750 16.68 -0.42 -24.09
N GLU A 751 15.44 -0.91 -24.04
CA GLU A 751 14.28 -0.07 -23.73
C GLU A 751 14.38 0.53 -22.32
N GLY A 752 14.86 -0.23 -21.33
CA GLY A 752 15.07 0.29 -19.97
C GLY A 752 16.06 1.45 -19.91
N TRP A 753 17.22 1.31 -20.56
CA TRP A 753 18.24 2.37 -20.66
C TRP A 753 17.76 3.58 -21.48
N GLU A 754 17.02 3.35 -22.57
CA GLU A 754 16.44 4.40 -23.40
C GLU A 754 15.54 5.34 -22.58
N GLY A 755 14.84 4.78 -21.60
CA GLY A 755 13.93 5.53 -20.74
C GLY A 755 14.56 6.69 -19.99
N LEU A 756 15.84 6.62 -19.64
CA LEU A 756 16.53 7.76 -19.03
C LEU A 756 16.66 8.97 -19.94
N GLY A 757 16.80 8.73 -21.25
CA GLY A 757 16.77 9.81 -22.25
C GLY A 757 15.39 10.48 -22.34
N ARG A 758 14.33 9.81 -21.89
CA ARG A 758 12.95 10.33 -21.88
C ARG A 758 12.61 11.10 -20.60
N VAL A 759 13.45 11.02 -19.56
CA VAL A 759 13.30 11.79 -18.34
C VAL A 759 13.54 13.27 -18.65
N LYS A 760 12.56 14.12 -18.34
CA LYS A 760 12.59 15.55 -18.70
C LYS A 760 13.49 16.36 -17.77
N PHE A 761 14.12 17.41 -18.31
CA PHE A 761 14.67 18.49 -17.49
C PHE A 761 13.56 19.23 -16.73
N VAL A 762 13.93 19.75 -15.56
CA VAL A 762 13.05 20.54 -14.68
C VAL A 762 12.97 21.97 -15.15
#